data_AF-A0A8H4EUN5-F1
#
_entry.id   AF-A0A8H4EUN5-F1
#
_cell.length_a   1.000
_cell.length_b   1.000
_cell.length_c   1.000
_cell.angle_alpha   90.00
_cell.angle_beta   90.00
_cell.angle_gamma   90.00
#
_symmetry.space_group_name_H-M   'P 1'
#
loop_
_entity.id
_entity.type
_entity.pdbx_description
1 polymer ?
#
loop_
_entity_poly.entity_id
_entity_poly.type
_entity_poly.pdbx_seq_one_letter_code
_entity_poly.pdbx_strand_id
1 'polypeptide(L)'
;MFYNFDWSSTPLGPMDTWDPAIKNATNLCLKTEFPISIYCDPPNWLLLYNKAFVPIIKTNHPALGRSVKDIWPKVYETRMSLDFNRVTTTGKGLYYSDRPTKLQRDGYDEEVFFSYTYSPIFKSDGTICALWCIARETTQQVLNTRRLKLLGEFGHLTSNIESLESACHIITKALRNNDDIPYILIYFVKHKLNISSESLIAHLMATTFDSDDKEKRNIPDYLPDSYETIDLDKDANKSHDTYIELKRSAATYSFLKCDSWPIYLVFKEGRNLKVLLNDESQAVLFPIIDKDHDLSVVLIYASETSKIQGLDKGANDYLAKPFSTRELILRIRANIECSILRRRILFHQYKQEDIKQLLLSIINMIFSESDLDKTLLYITKEIYRRLPCEKIFIISNEPPQNNKIVIPYENDSDDLTPIINPFTEINGNNNNSQPFTRSHKYFNENLGVDISLDEFCDEVHKNVSILSVEIKLDDNFWGWVKIHRSQNSVWFNSEIELLQQISSHISLAITYAKLLEEIEEKEIQIKAAELANNAKTQILANTSHELRTPLGAIEGLIPSLEGTTLTNEQKDMINIISNAADIVLSIVSDILNVAKLEAKKIILVNRTFDLLNSLESTIIIFGKKAAIKNIELIVNCEIDMLPRYVKSDPERLNQVLTHLLSNSVKFTNECEIVLTISMQPREVIEENNEENSSYDQVVKKEKLLIQLSDTGIGINPEYIKHAWESFSQGDMSMTKKQDGAGLGLSICKNLVEINGGKIKVESQLGKGSKFSFTWNVELLPKISLSMETQFNNTQFNNQTSYVLPHTIRKKRILIIHSAENLRNSILNYLKSVEKVDTFDAFEKGIKAVETYKELYDKFTYDIVFIGLYENNKEETINFILELKELLIDSNNLAIIFVVFPSHERIILARELMEKFLGTFVVYTPITLNKLINQFMYMEIN
;
A
#
# COMPACT_ATOMS: atom_id res chain seq x y z
N MET A 1 -51.95 9.90 -69.16
CA MET A 1 -52.47 8.52 -69.37
C MET A 1 -53.95 8.44 -69.01
N PHE A 2 -54.35 8.72 -67.77
CA PHE A 2 -55.76 8.63 -67.33
C PHE A 2 -56.76 9.48 -68.14
N TYR A 3 -56.49 10.77 -68.34
CA TYR A 3 -57.35 11.68 -69.12
C TYR A 3 -57.36 11.40 -70.63
N ASN A 4 -56.37 10.63 -71.13
CA ASN A 4 -56.27 10.26 -72.54
C ASN A 4 -56.78 8.83 -72.80
N PHE A 5 -57.30 8.16 -71.77
CA PHE A 5 -57.88 6.82 -71.89
C PHE A 5 -59.32 6.92 -72.39
N ASP A 6 -59.70 6.08 -73.36
CA ASP A 6 -61.06 6.07 -73.91
C ASP A 6 -62.04 5.34 -72.98
N TRP A 7 -62.63 6.09 -72.05
CA TRP A 7 -63.63 5.56 -71.11
C TRP A 7 -64.96 5.20 -71.77
N SER A 8 -65.25 5.71 -72.96
CA SER A 8 -66.50 5.37 -73.69
C SER A 8 -66.53 3.89 -74.09
N SER A 9 -65.36 3.26 -74.22
CA SER A 9 -65.19 1.82 -74.48
C SER A 9 -65.40 0.93 -73.24
N THR A 10 -65.57 1.51 -72.05
CA THR A 10 -65.77 0.78 -70.78
C THR A 10 -67.22 0.84 -70.31
N PRO A 11 -67.68 -0.10 -69.45
CA PRO A 11 -69.03 -0.04 -68.85
C PRO A 11 -69.36 1.25 -68.09
N LEU A 12 -68.36 2.05 -67.68
CA LEU A 12 -68.59 3.36 -67.03
C LEU A 12 -69.05 4.45 -68.01
N GLY A 13 -68.88 4.24 -69.32
CA GLY A 13 -69.18 5.24 -70.34
C GLY A 13 -68.26 6.46 -70.30
N PRO A 14 -68.51 7.48 -71.15
CA PRO A 14 -67.70 8.69 -71.21
C PRO A 14 -67.73 9.44 -69.87
N MET A 15 -66.59 10.03 -69.46
CA MET A 15 -66.44 10.67 -68.14
C MET A 15 -67.54 11.67 -67.79
N ASP A 16 -68.09 12.40 -68.76
CA ASP A 16 -69.16 13.38 -68.53
C ASP A 16 -70.45 12.74 -67.99
N THR A 17 -70.67 11.45 -68.25
CA THR A 17 -71.84 10.69 -67.78
C THR A 17 -71.65 10.03 -66.41
N TRP A 18 -70.45 10.12 -65.83
CA TRP A 18 -70.18 9.48 -64.53
C TRP A 18 -70.95 10.15 -63.39
N ASP A 19 -71.33 9.34 -62.41
CA ASP A 19 -71.92 9.80 -61.15
C ASP A 19 -70.99 10.81 -60.45
N PRO A 20 -71.51 11.92 -59.88
CA PRO A 20 -70.70 12.91 -59.17
C PRO A 20 -69.80 12.30 -58.07
N ALA A 21 -70.25 11.24 -57.39
CA ALA A 21 -69.46 10.56 -56.37
C ALA A 21 -68.19 9.92 -56.94
N ILE A 22 -68.31 9.26 -58.11
CA ILE A 22 -67.17 8.66 -58.81
C ILE A 22 -66.24 9.76 -59.34
N LYS A 23 -66.76 10.83 -59.95
CA LYS A 23 -65.95 11.97 -60.44
C LYS A 23 -65.11 12.59 -59.33
N ASN A 24 -65.74 12.84 -58.17
CA ASN A 24 -65.07 13.44 -57.02
C ASN A 24 -63.99 12.52 -56.45
N ALA A 25 -64.29 11.23 -56.29
CA ALA A 25 -63.32 10.23 -55.85
C ALA A 25 -62.15 10.14 -56.86
N THR A 26 -62.42 10.01 -58.15
CA THR A 26 -61.36 9.96 -59.17
C THR A 26 -60.45 11.19 -59.12
N ASN A 27 -61.01 12.40 -59.02
CA ASN A 27 -60.20 13.62 -58.92
C ASN A 27 -59.29 13.61 -57.67
N LEU A 28 -59.82 13.16 -56.53
CA LEU A 28 -59.03 13.01 -55.31
C LEU A 28 -57.93 11.95 -55.45
N CYS A 29 -58.25 10.80 -56.05
CA CYS A 29 -57.30 9.71 -56.28
C CYS A 29 -56.12 10.19 -57.14
N LEU A 30 -56.41 10.84 -58.28
CA LEU A 30 -55.39 11.32 -59.21
C LEU A 30 -54.49 12.42 -58.64
N LYS A 31 -54.99 13.24 -57.70
CA LYS A 31 -54.23 14.30 -57.04
C LYS A 31 -53.44 13.83 -55.81
N THR A 32 -53.72 12.63 -55.31
CA THR A 32 -53.04 12.09 -54.12
C THR A 32 -51.70 11.44 -54.51
N GLU A 33 -50.64 11.68 -53.74
CA GLU A 33 -49.32 11.05 -53.96
C GLU A 33 -49.19 9.66 -53.31
N PHE A 34 -50.13 9.29 -52.44
CA PHE A 34 -50.20 7.96 -51.85
C PHE A 34 -50.72 6.93 -52.86
N PRO A 35 -50.31 5.65 -52.86
CA PRO A 35 -50.85 4.67 -53.80
C PRO A 35 -52.35 4.39 -53.54
N ILE A 36 -53.19 4.79 -54.50
CA ILE A 36 -54.64 4.69 -54.39
C ILE A 36 -55.22 4.06 -55.65
N SER A 37 -56.18 3.15 -55.44
CA SER A 37 -57.04 2.63 -56.48
C SER A 37 -58.52 2.76 -56.13
N ILE A 38 -59.37 2.82 -57.14
CA ILE A 38 -60.82 2.82 -57.01
C ILE A 38 -61.35 1.65 -57.84
N TYR A 39 -62.20 0.82 -57.24
CA TYR A 39 -62.87 -0.29 -57.91
C TYR A 39 -64.32 0.11 -58.17
N CYS A 40 -64.63 0.41 -59.42
CA CYS A 40 -65.94 0.93 -59.83
C CYS A 40 -66.82 -0.16 -60.48
N ASP A 41 -68.09 0.17 -60.70
CA ASP A 41 -69.06 -0.68 -61.40
C ASP A 41 -69.24 -2.07 -60.75
N PRO A 42 -69.79 -2.17 -59.51
CA PRO A 42 -70.12 -3.46 -58.91
C PRO A 42 -71.16 -4.20 -59.79
N PRO A 43 -70.96 -5.48 -60.14
CA PRO A 43 -69.94 -6.43 -59.66
C PRO A 43 -68.72 -6.63 -60.59
N ASN A 44 -68.56 -5.77 -61.61
CA ASN A 44 -67.48 -5.85 -62.60
C ASN A 44 -66.12 -5.37 -62.05
N TRP A 45 -66.12 -4.48 -61.07
CA TRP A 45 -64.94 -4.02 -60.31
C TRP A 45 -63.81 -3.52 -61.21
N LEU A 46 -64.13 -2.54 -62.05
CA LEU A 46 -63.20 -1.89 -62.96
C LEU A 46 -62.18 -1.05 -62.19
N LEU A 47 -60.91 -1.19 -62.54
CA LEU A 47 -59.81 -0.58 -61.81
C LEU A 47 -59.48 0.84 -62.34
N LEU A 48 -59.52 1.82 -61.44
CA LEU A 48 -58.94 3.15 -61.60
C LEU A 48 -57.82 3.31 -60.59
N TYR A 49 -56.74 4.00 -60.93
CA TYR A 49 -55.65 4.21 -59.98
C TYR A 49 -54.76 5.39 -60.37
N ASN A 50 -54.02 5.90 -59.40
CA ASN A 50 -53.07 6.99 -59.60
C ASN A 50 -51.66 6.49 -59.91
N LYS A 51 -50.75 7.40 -60.27
CA LYS A 51 -49.36 7.06 -60.63
C LYS A 51 -48.62 6.31 -59.52
N ALA A 52 -48.90 6.63 -58.24
CA ALA A 52 -48.26 5.99 -57.10
C ALA A 52 -48.64 4.51 -56.92
N PHE A 53 -49.75 4.05 -57.53
CA PHE A 53 -50.17 2.65 -57.52
C PHE A 53 -49.49 1.78 -58.60
N VAL A 54 -48.78 2.39 -59.55
CA VAL A 54 -48.07 1.69 -60.64
C VAL A 54 -47.06 0.64 -60.12
N PRO A 55 -46.22 0.91 -59.09
CA PRO A 55 -45.30 -0.09 -58.54
C PRO A 55 -45.99 -1.33 -57.95
N ILE A 56 -47.25 -1.21 -57.51
CA ILE A 56 -48.04 -2.36 -57.01
C ILE A 56 -48.53 -3.20 -58.20
N ILE A 57 -48.92 -2.55 -59.30
CA ILE A 57 -49.42 -3.16 -60.53
C ILE A 57 -48.29 -3.86 -61.33
N LYS A 58 -47.07 -3.32 -61.33
CA LYS A 58 -45.89 -3.81 -62.10
C LYS A 58 -46.25 -4.16 -63.56
N THR A 59 -45.91 -5.37 -64.04
CA THR A 59 -46.12 -5.85 -65.42
C THR A 59 -47.55 -5.81 -65.91
N ASN A 60 -48.54 -5.69 -65.01
CA ASN A 60 -49.94 -5.53 -65.40
C ASN A 60 -50.27 -4.09 -65.84
N HIS A 61 -49.34 -3.14 -65.75
CA HIS A 61 -49.55 -1.75 -66.17
C HIS A 61 -49.40 -1.61 -67.69
N PRO A 62 -50.34 -0.92 -68.40
CA PRO A 62 -51.53 -0.26 -67.88
C PRO A 62 -52.72 -1.21 -67.65
N ALA A 63 -53.50 -0.90 -66.60
CA ALA A 63 -54.63 -1.70 -66.13
C ALA A 63 -55.92 -0.88 -65.92
N LEU A 64 -55.93 0.37 -66.39
CA LEU A 64 -57.09 1.26 -66.24
C LEU A 64 -58.30 0.68 -67.00
N GLY A 65 -59.46 0.68 -66.36
CA GLY A 65 -60.72 0.20 -66.96
C GLY A 65 -60.83 -1.31 -67.13
N ARG A 66 -59.84 -2.10 -66.67
CA ARG A 66 -59.89 -3.57 -66.66
C ARG A 66 -60.50 -4.08 -65.35
N SER A 67 -61.15 -5.24 -65.38
CA SER A 67 -61.65 -5.90 -64.17
C SER A 67 -60.48 -6.41 -63.33
N VAL A 68 -60.53 -6.21 -62.01
CA VAL A 68 -59.52 -6.76 -61.11
C VAL A 68 -59.48 -8.30 -61.13
N LYS A 69 -60.58 -8.95 -61.54
CA LYS A 69 -60.65 -10.40 -61.76
C LYS A 69 -59.65 -10.86 -62.81
N ASP A 70 -59.45 -10.06 -63.85
CA ASP A 70 -58.54 -10.38 -64.96
C ASP A 70 -57.09 -9.99 -64.64
N ILE A 71 -56.91 -9.02 -63.74
CA ILE A 71 -55.58 -8.50 -63.37
C ILE A 71 -54.92 -9.40 -62.33
N TRP A 72 -55.66 -9.82 -61.30
CA TRP A 72 -55.17 -10.66 -60.21
C TRP A 72 -56.18 -11.76 -59.85
N PRO A 73 -56.42 -12.74 -60.76
CA PRO A 73 -57.46 -13.75 -60.59
C PRO A 73 -57.34 -14.52 -59.27
N LYS A 74 -56.13 -15.02 -58.96
CA LYS A 74 -55.84 -15.80 -57.75
C LYS A 74 -56.09 -15.00 -56.46
N VAL A 75 -55.70 -13.73 -56.41
CA VAL A 75 -55.88 -12.88 -55.22
C VAL A 75 -57.32 -12.39 -55.09
N TYR A 76 -58.00 -12.18 -56.22
CA TYR A 76 -59.41 -11.83 -56.23
C TYR A 76 -60.28 -12.97 -55.69
N GLU A 77 -60.10 -14.19 -56.19
CA GLU A 77 -60.85 -15.38 -55.77
C GLU A 77 -60.59 -15.70 -54.30
N THR A 78 -59.33 -15.70 -53.88
CA THR A 78 -58.97 -16.09 -52.51
C THR A 78 -59.29 -15.03 -51.45
N ARG A 79 -59.32 -13.75 -51.83
CA ARG A 79 -59.38 -12.66 -50.84
C ARG A 79 -60.21 -11.44 -51.23
N MET A 80 -59.89 -10.78 -52.35
CA MET A 80 -60.49 -9.44 -52.61
C MET A 80 -61.99 -9.52 -52.78
N SER A 81 -62.52 -10.60 -53.36
CA SER A 81 -63.96 -10.81 -53.51
C SER A 81 -64.69 -10.84 -52.16
N LEU A 82 -64.13 -11.50 -51.14
CA LEU A 82 -64.67 -11.55 -49.79
C LEU A 82 -64.64 -10.17 -49.12
N ASP A 83 -63.54 -9.44 -49.28
CA ASP A 83 -63.39 -8.11 -48.71
C ASP A 83 -64.34 -7.11 -49.38
N PHE A 84 -64.50 -7.18 -50.71
CA PHE A 84 -65.43 -6.34 -51.47
C PHE A 84 -66.87 -6.62 -51.06
N ASN A 85 -67.27 -7.89 -51.03
CA ASN A 85 -68.62 -8.30 -50.62
C ASN A 85 -68.92 -7.87 -49.18
N ARG A 86 -67.95 -7.95 -48.28
CA ARG A 86 -68.12 -7.49 -46.90
C ARG A 86 -68.37 -5.98 -46.84
N VAL A 87 -67.58 -5.18 -47.56
CA VAL A 87 -67.75 -3.71 -47.56
C VAL A 87 -69.07 -3.33 -48.22
N THR A 88 -69.44 -3.96 -49.33
CA THR A 88 -70.70 -3.64 -50.02
C THR A 88 -71.94 -4.07 -49.23
N THR A 89 -71.90 -5.22 -48.54
CA THR A 89 -73.03 -5.70 -47.74
C THR A 89 -73.20 -4.92 -46.45
N THR A 90 -72.09 -4.53 -45.80
CA THR A 90 -72.13 -3.86 -44.49
C THR A 90 -72.16 -2.33 -44.58
N GLY A 91 -71.74 -1.76 -45.71
CA GLY A 91 -71.53 -0.32 -45.86
C GLY A 91 -70.40 0.25 -44.99
N LYS A 92 -69.56 -0.59 -44.36
CA LYS A 92 -68.45 -0.17 -43.50
C LYS A 92 -67.12 -0.50 -44.16
N GLY A 93 -66.17 0.44 -44.04
CA GLY A 93 -64.80 0.22 -44.51
C GLY A 93 -64.07 -0.86 -43.71
N LEU A 94 -62.99 -1.39 -44.28
CA LEU A 94 -62.09 -2.36 -43.64
C LEU A 94 -60.64 -1.91 -43.72
N TYR A 95 -59.81 -2.36 -42.78
CA TYR A 95 -58.37 -2.11 -42.76
C TYR A 95 -57.63 -3.37 -42.35
N TYR A 96 -56.49 -3.62 -43.00
CA TYR A 96 -55.54 -4.66 -42.66
C TYR A 96 -54.13 -4.06 -42.60
N SER A 97 -53.35 -4.47 -41.60
CA SER A 97 -51.94 -4.09 -41.45
C SER A 97 -51.04 -5.27 -41.81
N ASP A 98 -49.96 -4.98 -42.54
CA ASP A 98 -48.85 -5.90 -42.87
C ASP A 98 -49.32 -7.31 -43.28
N ARG A 99 -50.35 -7.36 -44.12
CA ARG A 99 -51.01 -8.62 -44.43
C ARG A 99 -50.25 -9.36 -45.52
N PRO A 100 -49.85 -10.63 -45.29
CA PRO A 100 -49.16 -11.43 -46.30
C PRO A 100 -50.10 -11.71 -47.47
N THR A 101 -49.60 -11.50 -48.69
CA THR A 101 -50.30 -11.74 -49.94
C THR A 101 -49.34 -12.41 -50.90
N LYS A 102 -49.75 -13.51 -51.54
CA LYS A 102 -49.01 -14.11 -52.65
C LYS A 102 -49.51 -13.48 -53.95
N LEU A 103 -48.70 -12.63 -54.56
CA LEU A 103 -49.06 -11.88 -55.75
C LEU A 103 -48.24 -12.38 -56.93
N GLN A 104 -48.90 -12.83 -58.00
CA GLN A 104 -48.21 -13.22 -59.22
C GLN A 104 -47.77 -11.95 -59.98
N ARG A 105 -46.48 -11.64 -59.95
CA ARG A 105 -45.87 -10.49 -60.64
C ARG A 105 -44.64 -10.96 -61.39
N ASP A 106 -44.36 -10.35 -62.54
CA ASP A 106 -43.17 -10.67 -63.35
C ASP A 106 -43.05 -12.18 -63.71
N GLY A 107 -44.19 -12.89 -63.69
CA GLY A 107 -44.32 -14.30 -64.06
C GLY A 107 -43.92 -15.32 -62.99
N TYR A 108 -43.90 -14.95 -61.71
CA TYR A 108 -43.71 -15.87 -60.57
C TYR A 108 -44.57 -15.42 -59.36
N ASP A 109 -44.75 -16.29 -58.35
CA ASP A 109 -45.53 -15.97 -57.14
C ASP A 109 -44.67 -15.24 -56.09
N GLU A 110 -44.94 -13.95 -55.85
CA GLU A 110 -44.26 -13.03 -54.91
C GLU A 110 -44.92 -12.96 -53.54
N GLU A 111 -44.15 -13.24 -52.47
CA GLU A 111 -44.57 -12.98 -51.10
C GLU A 111 -44.37 -11.49 -50.79
N VAL A 112 -45.49 -10.80 -50.60
CA VAL A 112 -45.56 -9.37 -50.40
C VAL A 112 -46.46 -9.06 -49.22
N PHE A 113 -46.16 -7.99 -48.51
CA PHE A 113 -46.95 -7.56 -47.36
C PHE A 113 -47.61 -6.23 -47.69
N PHE A 114 -48.92 -6.13 -47.48
CA PHE A 114 -49.66 -4.91 -47.71
C PHE A 114 -50.40 -4.46 -46.46
N SER A 115 -50.28 -3.17 -46.16
CA SER A 115 -51.23 -2.47 -45.31
C SER A 115 -52.24 -1.75 -46.20
N TYR A 116 -53.51 -2.14 -46.15
CA TYR A 116 -54.53 -1.61 -47.06
C TYR A 116 -55.89 -1.41 -46.40
N THR A 117 -56.68 -0.52 -46.99
CA THR A 117 -58.08 -0.28 -46.62
C THR A 117 -58.99 -0.34 -47.84
N TYR A 118 -60.22 -0.81 -47.66
CA TYR A 118 -61.32 -0.60 -48.61
C TYR A 118 -62.40 0.23 -47.94
N SER A 119 -62.83 1.32 -48.57
CA SER A 119 -63.89 2.20 -48.08
C SER A 119 -64.98 2.36 -49.15
N PRO A 120 -66.27 2.27 -48.78
CA PRO A 120 -67.35 2.38 -49.76
C PRO A 120 -67.54 3.83 -50.23
N ILE A 121 -67.84 4.00 -51.52
CA ILE A 121 -68.25 5.27 -52.11
C ILE A 121 -69.74 5.17 -52.42
N PHE A 122 -70.53 6.02 -51.76
CA PHE A 122 -71.99 6.05 -51.89
C PHE A 122 -72.44 7.04 -52.95
N LYS A 123 -73.49 6.67 -53.68
CA LYS A 123 -74.30 7.62 -54.43
C LYS A 123 -75.23 8.39 -53.48
N SER A 124 -75.89 9.41 -54.02
CA SER A 124 -76.90 10.19 -53.29
C SER A 124 -78.09 9.36 -52.81
N ASP A 125 -78.41 8.24 -53.47
CA ASP A 125 -79.48 7.31 -53.09
C ASP A 125 -79.07 6.30 -51.99
N GLY A 126 -77.83 6.37 -51.50
CA GLY A 126 -77.30 5.46 -50.48
C GLY A 126 -76.78 4.13 -51.02
N THR A 127 -76.83 3.88 -52.33
CA THR A 127 -76.22 2.69 -52.94
C THR A 127 -74.71 2.86 -53.10
N ILE A 128 -73.95 1.76 -52.98
CA ILE A 128 -72.49 1.78 -53.15
C ILE A 128 -72.15 1.63 -54.63
N CYS A 129 -71.44 2.61 -55.18
CA CYS A 129 -71.07 2.65 -56.60
C CYS A 129 -69.60 2.32 -56.87
N ALA A 130 -68.74 2.39 -55.85
CA ALA A 130 -67.33 2.06 -55.96
C ALA A 130 -66.71 1.79 -54.60
N LEU A 131 -65.51 1.18 -54.59
CA LEU A 131 -64.68 1.03 -53.40
C LEU A 131 -63.39 1.83 -53.56
N TRP A 132 -63.11 2.69 -52.60
CA TRP A 132 -61.84 3.40 -52.46
C TRP A 132 -60.81 2.51 -51.76
N CYS A 133 -59.63 2.36 -52.34
CA CYS A 133 -58.54 1.61 -51.75
C CYS A 133 -57.28 2.44 -51.62
N ILE A 134 -56.72 2.43 -50.42
CA ILE A 134 -55.36 2.89 -50.16
C ILE A 134 -54.57 1.64 -49.81
N ALA A 135 -53.50 1.35 -50.56
CA ALA A 135 -52.66 0.19 -50.31
C ALA A 135 -51.19 0.62 -50.26
N ARG A 136 -50.48 0.20 -49.22
CA ARG A 136 -49.04 0.41 -49.09
C ARG A 136 -48.36 -0.94 -49.01
N GLU A 137 -47.40 -1.17 -49.90
CA GLU A 137 -46.51 -2.32 -49.76
C GLU A 137 -45.55 -2.07 -48.58
N THR A 138 -45.62 -2.92 -47.56
CA THR A 138 -44.80 -2.88 -46.34
C THR A 138 -43.78 -4.02 -46.29
N THR A 139 -43.59 -4.74 -47.40
CA THR A 139 -42.67 -5.88 -47.54
C THR A 139 -41.31 -5.59 -46.91
N GLN A 140 -40.59 -4.53 -47.32
CA GLN A 140 -39.24 -4.26 -46.78
C GLN A 140 -39.22 -3.98 -45.27
N GLN A 141 -40.27 -3.35 -44.75
CA GLN A 141 -40.38 -3.03 -43.33
C GLN A 141 -40.54 -4.31 -42.50
N VAL A 142 -41.48 -5.19 -42.88
CA VAL A 142 -41.71 -6.48 -42.22
C VAL A 142 -40.42 -7.31 -42.19
N LEU A 143 -39.69 -7.32 -43.30
CA LEU A 143 -38.45 -8.08 -43.44
C LEU A 143 -37.30 -7.50 -42.62
N ASN A 144 -37.15 -6.18 -42.56
CA ASN A 144 -36.17 -5.53 -41.68
C ASN A 144 -36.47 -5.80 -40.20
N THR A 145 -37.75 -5.80 -39.81
CA THR A 145 -38.16 -6.15 -38.44
C THR A 145 -37.83 -7.61 -38.12
N ARG A 146 -38.11 -8.54 -39.02
CA ARG A 146 -37.70 -9.95 -38.89
C ARG A 146 -36.17 -10.08 -38.74
N ARG A 147 -35.39 -9.28 -39.49
CA ARG A 147 -33.91 -9.25 -39.42
C ARG A 147 -33.40 -8.79 -38.06
N LEU A 148 -33.91 -7.67 -37.56
CA LEU A 148 -33.48 -7.10 -36.29
C LEU A 148 -33.81 -8.02 -35.11
N LYS A 149 -34.98 -8.69 -35.14
CA LYS A 149 -35.35 -9.67 -34.13
C LYS A 149 -34.33 -10.81 -34.06
N LEU A 150 -33.98 -11.37 -35.22
CA LEU A 150 -33.03 -12.48 -35.30
C LEU A 150 -31.59 -12.05 -34.93
N LEU A 151 -31.18 -10.81 -35.23
CA LEU A 151 -29.92 -10.24 -34.73
C LEU A 151 -29.90 -10.09 -33.21
N GLY A 152 -31.00 -9.62 -32.63
CA GLY A 152 -31.15 -9.51 -31.17
C GLY A 152 -31.05 -10.88 -30.49
N GLU A 153 -31.70 -11.89 -31.06
CA GLU A 153 -31.63 -13.27 -30.56
C GLU A 153 -30.19 -13.80 -30.61
N PHE A 154 -29.45 -13.62 -31.71
CA PHE A 154 -28.03 -14.00 -31.76
C PHE A 154 -27.16 -13.27 -30.73
N GLY A 155 -27.37 -11.96 -30.54
CA GLY A 155 -26.59 -11.16 -29.58
C GLY A 155 -26.85 -11.54 -28.12
N HIS A 156 -28.10 -11.86 -27.76
CA HIS A 156 -28.44 -12.32 -26.41
C HIS A 156 -27.86 -13.69 -26.09
N LEU A 157 -27.70 -14.54 -27.10
CA LEU A 157 -27.27 -15.92 -26.87
C LEU A 157 -25.73 -16.06 -26.86
N THR A 158 -24.98 -15.10 -27.40
CA THR A 158 -23.50 -15.10 -27.41
C THR A 158 -22.82 -15.03 -26.04
N SER A 159 -23.51 -14.57 -24.99
CA SER A 159 -22.96 -14.58 -23.62
C SER A 159 -23.02 -15.96 -22.97
N ASN A 160 -23.91 -16.83 -23.44
CA ASN A 160 -24.23 -18.11 -22.79
C ASN A 160 -23.55 -19.31 -23.49
N ILE A 161 -22.65 -19.04 -24.42
CA ILE A 161 -21.94 -20.08 -25.16
C ILE A 161 -20.75 -20.58 -24.34
N GLU A 162 -20.94 -21.72 -23.68
CA GLU A 162 -19.93 -22.38 -22.84
C GLU A 162 -19.13 -23.45 -23.59
N SER A 163 -19.68 -23.96 -24.70
CA SER A 163 -19.08 -25.02 -25.52
C SER A 163 -19.47 -24.89 -26.98
N LEU A 164 -18.74 -25.56 -27.88
CA LEU A 164 -19.09 -25.64 -29.30
C LEU A 164 -20.47 -26.25 -29.52
N GLU A 165 -20.82 -27.29 -28.75
CA GLU A 165 -22.14 -27.94 -28.82
C GLU A 165 -23.26 -27.00 -28.38
N SER A 166 -23.05 -26.27 -27.28
CA SER A 166 -23.95 -25.22 -26.81
C SER A 166 -24.10 -24.13 -27.88
N ALA A 167 -23.00 -23.72 -28.52
CA ALA A 167 -23.03 -22.76 -29.63
C ALA A 167 -23.92 -23.25 -30.77
N CYS A 168 -23.70 -24.49 -31.23
CA CYS A 168 -24.44 -25.10 -32.34
C CYS A 168 -25.93 -25.22 -32.03
N HIS A 169 -26.28 -25.67 -30.82
CA HIS A 169 -27.66 -25.81 -30.37
C HIS A 169 -28.36 -24.45 -30.22
N ILE A 170 -27.65 -23.44 -29.72
CA ILE A 170 -28.13 -22.06 -29.62
C ILE A 170 -28.41 -21.48 -31.02
N ILE A 171 -27.49 -21.71 -31.97
CA ILE A 171 -27.62 -21.24 -33.35
C ILE A 171 -28.83 -21.90 -34.01
N THR A 172 -28.99 -23.22 -33.91
CA THR A 172 -30.16 -23.88 -34.50
C THR A 172 -31.46 -23.50 -33.80
N LYS A 173 -31.45 -23.27 -32.47
CA LYS A 173 -32.62 -22.78 -31.73
C LYS A 173 -33.07 -21.41 -32.19
N ALA A 174 -32.15 -20.47 -32.41
CA ALA A 174 -32.47 -19.14 -32.95
C ALA A 174 -33.04 -19.21 -34.38
N LEU A 175 -32.62 -20.22 -35.16
CA LEU A 175 -33.01 -20.38 -36.56
C LEU A 175 -34.23 -21.30 -36.76
N ARG A 176 -34.62 -22.08 -35.75
CA ARG A 176 -35.74 -23.05 -35.81
C ARG A 176 -37.07 -22.40 -36.17
N ASN A 177 -37.38 -21.23 -35.61
CA ASN A 177 -38.64 -20.51 -35.82
C ASN A 177 -38.57 -19.49 -36.97
N ASN A 178 -37.63 -19.65 -37.90
CA ASN A 178 -37.47 -18.75 -39.03
C ASN A 178 -38.14 -19.33 -40.29
N ASP A 179 -39.19 -18.65 -40.78
CA ASP A 179 -39.93 -19.05 -41.99
C ASP A 179 -39.09 -18.96 -43.28
N ASP A 180 -37.98 -18.20 -43.23
CA ASP A 180 -37.13 -17.97 -44.38
C ASP A 180 -36.03 -19.03 -44.54
N ILE A 181 -35.74 -19.81 -43.49
CA ILE A 181 -34.73 -20.88 -43.47
C ILE A 181 -35.45 -22.23 -43.20
N PRO A 182 -35.65 -23.06 -44.24
CA PRO A 182 -36.37 -24.33 -44.11
C PRO A 182 -35.68 -25.31 -43.16
N TYR A 183 -34.37 -25.52 -43.31
CA TYR A 183 -33.56 -26.28 -42.38
C TYR A 183 -32.07 -25.95 -42.42
N ILE A 184 -31.39 -26.23 -41.31
CA ILE A 184 -29.93 -26.22 -41.15
C ILE A 184 -29.48 -27.52 -40.48
N LEU A 185 -28.40 -28.11 -41.02
CA LEU A 185 -27.61 -29.15 -40.36
C LEU A 185 -26.22 -28.60 -40.02
N ILE A 186 -25.71 -28.91 -38.83
CA ILE A 186 -24.38 -28.52 -38.36
C ILE A 186 -23.60 -29.80 -38.03
N TYR A 187 -22.62 -30.13 -38.87
CA TYR A 187 -21.68 -31.23 -38.59
C TYR A 187 -20.42 -30.73 -37.92
N PHE A 188 -19.78 -31.53 -37.06
CA PHE A 188 -18.48 -31.28 -36.45
C PHE A 188 -17.50 -32.38 -36.84
N VAL A 189 -16.43 -32.01 -37.53
CA VAL A 189 -15.39 -32.94 -37.99
C VAL A 189 -14.27 -33.08 -36.96
N LYS A 190 -13.85 -34.31 -36.66
CA LYS A 190 -12.75 -34.68 -35.75
C LYS A 190 -11.82 -35.72 -36.36
N HIS A 191 -10.56 -35.69 -35.98
CA HIS A 191 -9.60 -36.78 -36.22
C HIS A 191 -9.87 -37.96 -35.26
N LYS A 192 -9.93 -39.17 -35.82
CA LYS A 192 -9.95 -40.43 -35.07
C LYS A 192 -8.53 -40.81 -34.73
N LEU A 193 -8.15 -40.75 -33.45
CA LEU A 193 -6.87 -41.29 -32.98
C LEU A 193 -6.96 -42.82 -32.95
N ASN A 194 -6.39 -43.48 -33.97
CA ASN A 194 -6.10 -44.91 -33.94
C ASN A 194 -4.66 -45.13 -34.43
N ILE A 195 -3.96 -46.07 -33.80
CA ILE A 195 -2.49 -46.26 -33.79
C ILE A 195 -1.88 -46.59 -35.19
N SER A 196 -2.67 -46.64 -36.27
CA SER A 196 -2.19 -47.00 -37.61
C SER A 196 -2.73 -46.19 -38.80
N SER A 197 -3.64 -45.22 -38.64
CA SER A 197 -4.02 -44.27 -39.69
C SER A 197 -4.86 -43.10 -39.14
N GLU A 198 -4.56 -41.86 -39.54
CA GLU A 198 -5.45 -40.71 -39.30
C GLU A 198 -6.74 -40.88 -40.13
N SER A 199 -7.88 -41.02 -39.47
CA SER A 199 -9.19 -41.14 -40.11
C SER A 199 -10.08 -39.97 -39.72
N LEU A 200 -10.93 -39.46 -40.62
CA LEU A 200 -11.78 -38.28 -40.37
C LEU A 200 -13.25 -38.67 -40.15
N ILE A 201 -13.85 -38.14 -39.09
CA ILE A 201 -15.25 -38.40 -38.73
C ILE A 201 -16.02 -37.09 -38.60
N ALA A 202 -17.20 -37.01 -39.22
CA ALA A 202 -18.15 -35.91 -39.05
C ALA A 202 -19.33 -36.32 -38.16
N HIS A 203 -19.53 -35.62 -37.04
CA HIS A 203 -20.66 -35.82 -36.13
C HIS A 203 -21.72 -34.74 -36.33
N LEU A 204 -22.98 -35.11 -36.54
CA LEU A 204 -24.08 -34.15 -36.54
C LEU A 204 -24.28 -33.60 -35.12
N MET A 205 -24.05 -32.30 -34.93
CA MET A 205 -24.13 -31.63 -33.63
C MET A 205 -25.50 -31.03 -33.37
N ALA A 206 -26.16 -30.50 -34.41
CA ALA A 206 -27.44 -29.84 -34.27
C ALA A 206 -28.19 -29.72 -35.59
N THR A 207 -29.52 -29.74 -35.51
CA THR A 207 -30.46 -29.47 -36.59
C THR A 207 -31.49 -28.41 -36.15
N THR A 208 -32.14 -27.75 -37.11
CA THR A 208 -33.27 -26.83 -36.83
C THR A 208 -34.63 -27.54 -36.80
N PHE A 209 -34.65 -28.87 -36.87
CA PHE A 209 -35.87 -29.69 -36.94
C PHE A 209 -35.67 -30.99 -36.15
N ASP A 210 -36.76 -31.53 -35.64
CA ASP A 210 -36.88 -32.88 -35.10
C ASP A 210 -37.88 -33.71 -35.93
N SER A 211 -38.19 -34.94 -35.50
CA SER A 211 -39.11 -35.84 -36.18
C SER A 211 -40.50 -35.22 -36.42
N ASP A 212 -40.99 -34.43 -35.46
CA ASP A 212 -42.32 -33.82 -35.52
C ASP A 212 -42.37 -32.60 -36.47
N ASP A 213 -41.23 -31.92 -36.65
CA ASP A 213 -41.09 -30.79 -37.57
C ASP A 213 -41.00 -31.23 -39.03
N LYS A 214 -40.50 -32.44 -39.32
CA LYS A 214 -40.33 -32.94 -40.70
C LYS A 214 -41.63 -32.98 -41.48
N GLU A 215 -42.67 -33.57 -40.89
CA GLU A 215 -44.01 -33.65 -41.50
C GLU A 215 -44.66 -32.26 -41.66
N LYS A 216 -44.47 -31.35 -40.70
CA LYS A 216 -45.09 -30.02 -40.72
C LYS A 216 -44.45 -29.07 -41.73
N ARG A 217 -43.14 -29.20 -41.96
CA ARG A 217 -42.35 -28.27 -42.78
C ARG A 217 -41.92 -28.85 -44.13
N ASN A 218 -42.43 -30.02 -44.53
CA ASN A 218 -42.06 -30.72 -45.76
C ASN A 218 -40.54 -30.91 -45.89
N ILE A 219 -39.87 -31.25 -44.79
CA ILE A 219 -38.43 -31.53 -44.80
C ILE A 219 -38.23 -32.98 -45.30
N PRO A 220 -37.31 -33.25 -46.23
CA PRO A 220 -37.13 -34.60 -46.75
C PRO A 220 -36.79 -35.63 -45.66
N ASP A 221 -37.48 -36.79 -45.70
CA ASP A 221 -37.36 -37.84 -44.67
C ASP A 221 -35.96 -38.45 -44.57
N TYR A 222 -35.18 -38.40 -45.66
CA TYR A 222 -33.82 -38.92 -45.70
C TYR A 222 -32.82 -38.09 -44.88
N LEU A 223 -33.20 -36.91 -44.37
CA LEU A 223 -32.33 -36.07 -43.56
C LEU A 223 -32.27 -36.58 -42.11
N PRO A 224 -31.07 -36.70 -41.50
CA PRO A 224 -30.94 -37.11 -40.11
C PRO A 224 -31.53 -36.05 -39.17
N ASP A 225 -32.29 -36.49 -38.17
CA ASP A 225 -32.89 -35.67 -37.10
C ASP A 225 -32.28 -35.95 -35.71
N SER A 226 -31.31 -36.87 -35.63
CA SER A 226 -30.61 -37.27 -34.41
C SER A 226 -29.12 -37.51 -34.69
N TYR A 227 -28.31 -37.69 -33.63
CA TYR A 227 -26.85 -37.83 -33.71
C TYR A 227 -26.42 -38.89 -34.75
N GLU A 228 -25.97 -38.42 -35.90
CA GLU A 228 -25.39 -39.25 -36.96
C GLU A 228 -23.87 -39.02 -37.01
N THR A 229 -23.12 -40.09 -37.25
CA THR A 229 -21.67 -40.05 -37.40
C THR A 229 -21.30 -40.58 -38.77
N ILE A 230 -20.72 -39.71 -39.60
CA ILE A 230 -20.30 -40.02 -40.97
C ILE A 230 -18.79 -40.22 -40.99
N ASP A 231 -18.37 -41.38 -41.50
CA ASP A 231 -16.96 -41.70 -41.75
C ASP A 231 -16.54 -41.09 -43.10
N LEU A 232 -15.77 -39.99 -43.06
CA LEU A 232 -15.45 -39.19 -44.24
C LEU A 232 -14.47 -39.90 -45.19
N ASP A 233 -13.73 -40.90 -44.72
CA ASP A 233 -12.77 -41.64 -45.56
C ASP A 233 -13.48 -42.58 -46.55
N LYS A 234 -14.73 -42.96 -46.25
CA LYS A 234 -15.59 -43.70 -47.21
C LYS A 234 -16.12 -42.81 -48.33
N ASP A 235 -16.22 -41.51 -48.09
CA ASP A 235 -16.66 -40.51 -49.08
C ASP A 235 -15.48 -39.94 -49.91
N ALA A 236 -14.24 -40.08 -49.45
CA ALA A 236 -13.04 -39.57 -50.14
C ALA A 236 -12.83 -40.15 -51.55
N ASN A 237 -13.40 -41.32 -51.84
CA ASN A 237 -13.29 -42.02 -53.13
C ASN A 237 -14.47 -41.78 -54.09
N LYS A 238 -15.50 -41.01 -53.70
CA LYS A 238 -16.60 -40.64 -54.61
C LYS A 238 -16.16 -39.48 -55.52
N SER A 239 -16.21 -39.66 -56.85
CA SER A 239 -15.99 -38.57 -57.81
C SER A 239 -17.20 -37.63 -57.80
N HIS A 240 -16.94 -36.35 -57.54
CA HIS A 240 -17.94 -35.28 -57.44
C HIS A 240 -17.72 -34.26 -58.57
N ASP A 241 -17.55 -34.70 -59.81
CA ASP A 241 -17.13 -33.82 -60.93
C ASP A 241 -18.28 -33.33 -61.82
N THR A 242 -19.53 -33.71 -61.52
CA THR A 242 -20.68 -33.34 -62.36
C THR A 242 -21.28 -32.01 -61.90
N TYR A 243 -20.82 -30.91 -62.50
CA TYR A 243 -21.43 -29.59 -62.34
C TYR A 243 -22.53 -29.37 -63.37
N ILE A 244 -23.70 -28.93 -62.93
CA ILE A 244 -24.81 -28.53 -63.78
C ILE A 244 -24.87 -27.01 -63.82
N GLU A 245 -24.82 -26.44 -65.03
CA GLU A 245 -25.06 -25.03 -65.26
C GLU A 245 -26.54 -24.76 -65.48
N LEU A 246 -27.15 -24.05 -64.53
CA LEU A 246 -28.49 -23.50 -64.67
C LEU A 246 -28.38 -22.11 -65.28
N LYS A 247 -28.68 -22.00 -66.58
CA LYS A 247 -28.78 -20.73 -67.30
C LYS A 247 -30.11 -20.05 -66.98
N ARG A 248 -30.06 -18.83 -66.43
CA ARG A 248 -31.22 -18.02 -66.03
C ARG A 248 -31.18 -16.66 -66.71
N SER A 249 -32.32 -15.98 -66.77
CA SER A 249 -32.54 -14.73 -67.52
C SER A 249 -31.51 -13.61 -67.26
N ALA A 250 -30.83 -13.60 -66.10
CA ALA A 250 -29.82 -12.61 -65.73
C ALA A 250 -28.44 -13.20 -65.34
N ALA A 251 -28.28 -14.52 -65.19
CA ALA A 251 -27.02 -15.15 -64.75
C ALA A 251 -26.99 -16.68 -64.97
N THR A 252 -25.78 -17.26 -65.05
CA THR A 252 -25.56 -18.72 -65.02
C THR A 252 -25.06 -19.13 -63.63
N TYR A 253 -25.67 -20.15 -63.04
CA TYR A 253 -25.26 -20.70 -61.74
C TYR A 253 -24.81 -22.15 -61.89
N SER A 254 -23.62 -22.47 -61.38
CA SER A 254 -23.09 -23.84 -61.36
C SER A 254 -23.39 -24.52 -60.03
N PHE A 255 -24.00 -25.71 -60.07
CA PHE A 255 -24.27 -26.55 -58.90
C PHE A 255 -23.60 -27.91 -59.06
N LEU A 256 -23.03 -28.42 -57.98
CA LEU A 256 -22.52 -29.78 -57.91
C LEU A 256 -23.68 -30.75 -57.71
N LYS A 257 -23.92 -31.68 -58.64
CA LYS A 257 -24.93 -32.74 -58.44
C LYS A 257 -24.32 -33.86 -57.60
N CYS A 258 -24.97 -34.22 -56.50
CA CYS A 258 -24.47 -35.25 -55.59
C CYS A 258 -25.59 -36.06 -54.94
N ASP A 259 -25.36 -37.36 -54.77
CA ASP A 259 -26.30 -38.29 -54.12
C ASP A 259 -26.21 -38.26 -52.58
N SER A 260 -25.12 -37.71 -52.03
CA SER A 260 -24.86 -37.56 -50.60
C SER A 260 -24.14 -36.25 -50.29
N TRP A 261 -24.10 -35.82 -49.03
CA TRP A 261 -23.46 -34.58 -48.62
C TRP A 261 -21.93 -34.61 -48.85
N PRO A 262 -21.35 -33.73 -49.69
CA PRO A 262 -19.92 -33.75 -50.00
C PRO A 262 -19.07 -33.08 -48.90
N ILE A 263 -19.26 -33.49 -47.63
CA ILE A 263 -18.63 -32.90 -46.44
C ILE A 263 -17.09 -32.98 -46.54
N TYR A 264 -16.56 -34.12 -46.98
CA TYR A 264 -15.13 -34.31 -47.18
C TYR A 264 -14.54 -33.33 -48.21
N LEU A 265 -15.24 -33.10 -49.33
CA LEU A 265 -14.80 -32.16 -50.37
C LEU A 265 -14.78 -30.72 -49.85
N VAL A 266 -15.80 -30.33 -49.10
CA VAL A 266 -15.92 -29.01 -48.46
C VAL A 266 -14.80 -28.78 -47.45
N PHE A 267 -14.49 -29.79 -46.64
CA PHE A 267 -13.40 -29.77 -45.68
C PHE A 267 -12.03 -29.62 -46.38
N LYS A 268 -11.78 -30.45 -47.41
CA LYS A 268 -10.53 -30.48 -48.16
C LYS A 268 -10.27 -29.20 -48.95
N GLU A 269 -11.28 -28.65 -49.62
CA GLU A 269 -11.12 -27.47 -50.47
C GLU A 269 -11.21 -26.15 -49.69
N GLY A 270 -11.74 -26.17 -48.46
CA GLY A 270 -11.87 -24.98 -47.60
C GLY A 270 -12.74 -23.86 -48.19
N ARG A 271 -13.62 -24.18 -49.15
CA ARG A 271 -14.51 -23.23 -49.83
C ARG A 271 -15.97 -23.66 -49.78
N ASN A 272 -16.86 -22.71 -50.05
CA ASN A 272 -18.30 -22.94 -50.08
C ASN A 272 -18.68 -23.73 -51.33
N LEU A 273 -19.55 -24.73 -51.18
CA LEU A 273 -20.03 -25.56 -52.29
C LEU A 273 -21.55 -25.46 -52.41
N LYS A 274 -22.03 -25.21 -53.63
CA LYS A 274 -23.46 -25.27 -53.96
C LYS A 274 -23.77 -26.63 -54.53
N VAL A 275 -24.75 -27.32 -53.96
CA VAL A 275 -25.14 -28.67 -54.34
C VAL A 275 -26.58 -28.74 -54.82
N LEU A 276 -26.86 -29.67 -55.72
CA LEU A 276 -28.19 -30.05 -56.15
C LEU A 276 -28.40 -31.51 -55.77
N LEU A 277 -29.39 -31.77 -54.93
CA LEU A 277 -29.74 -33.11 -54.45
C LEU A 277 -30.70 -33.80 -55.43
N ASN A 278 -30.91 -35.10 -55.21
CA ASN A 278 -31.72 -35.96 -56.09
C ASN A 278 -33.22 -35.62 -56.12
N ASP A 279 -33.71 -34.94 -55.08
CA ASP A 279 -35.08 -34.38 -55.01
C ASP A 279 -35.19 -32.97 -55.64
N GLU A 280 -34.17 -32.56 -56.39
CA GLU A 280 -34.00 -31.22 -56.98
C GLU A 280 -33.86 -30.08 -55.96
N SER A 281 -33.80 -30.39 -54.66
CA SER A 281 -33.50 -29.38 -53.65
C SER A 281 -32.07 -28.88 -53.81
N GLN A 282 -31.90 -27.57 -53.66
CA GLN A 282 -30.61 -26.91 -53.78
C GLN A 282 -30.09 -26.63 -52.39
N ALA A 283 -28.83 -26.97 -52.13
CA ALA A 283 -28.19 -26.62 -50.89
C ALA A 283 -26.82 -25.96 -51.00
N VAL A 284 -26.37 -25.31 -49.93
CA VAL A 284 -25.02 -24.75 -49.85
C VAL A 284 -24.34 -25.23 -48.59
N LEU A 285 -23.12 -25.75 -48.75
CA LEU A 285 -22.24 -26.25 -47.69
C LEU A 285 -21.14 -25.24 -47.40
N PHE A 286 -20.91 -24.96 -46.11
CA PHE A 286 -19.96 -23.94 -45.66
C PHE A 286 -18.94 -24.51 -44.67
N PRO A 287 -17.63 -24.46 -44.95
CA PRO A 287 -16.61 -24.86 -43.99
C PRO A 287 -16.24 -23.71 -43.04
N ILE A 288 -16.17 -24.00 -41.74
CA ILE A 288 -15.51 -23.14 -40.73
C ILE A 288 -14.29 -23.89 -40.21
N ILE A 289 -13.10 -23.60 -40.73
CA ILE A 289 -11.85 -24.31 -40.43
C ILE A 289 -10.97 -23.46 -39.49
N ASP A 290 -10.56 -24.03 -38.35
CA ASP A 290 -9.54 -23.44 -37.44
C ASP A 290 -8.11 -23.58 -38.04
N LYS A 291 -7.18 -22.73 -37.61
CA LYS A 291 -5.77 -22.72 -38.07
C LYS A 291 -5.04 -24.05 -37.83
N ASP A 292 -5.49 -24.82 -36.84
CA ASP A 292 -4.95 -26.13 -36.46
C ASP A 292 -5.73 -27.30 -37.10
N HIS A 293 -6.69 -27.04 -38.00
CA HIS A 293 -7.55 -28.03 -38.70
C HIS A 293 -8.42 -28.96 -37.84
N ASP A 294 -8.34 -28.87 -36.51
CA ASP A 294 -9.06 -29.73 -35.56
C ASP A 294 -10.57 -29.48 -35.44
N LEU A 295 -11.10 -28.42 -36.06
CA LEU A 295 -12.49 -28.03 -35.92
C LEU A 295 -13.08 -27.60 -37.25
N SER A 296 -14.03 -28.37 -37.78
CA SER A 296 -14.79 -27.99 -38.98
C SER A 296 -16.28 -28.14 -38.79
N VAL A 297 -16.99 -27.02 -38.95
CA VAL A 297 -18.45 -26.99 -39.02
C VAL A 297 -18.91 -26.93 -40.47
N VAL A 298 -19.78 -27.85 -40.91
CA VAL A 298 -20.45 -27.80 -42.22
C VAL A 298 -21.93 -27.47 -42.06
N LEU A 299 -22.32 -26.31 -42.57
CA LEU A 299 -23.71 -25.82 -42.54
C LEU A 299 -24.42 -26.12 -43.86
N ILE A 300 -25.59 -26.74 -43.81
CA ILE A 300 -26.37 -27.14 -45.00
C ILE A 300 -27.70 -26.38 -45.05
N TYR A 301 -27.94 -25.57 -46.10
CA TYR A 301 -29.16 -24.75 -46.30
C TYR A 301 -29.98 -25.25 -47.49
N ALA A 302 -31.32 -25.38 -47.46
CA ALA A 302 -32.11 -25.65 -48.68
C ALA A 302 -33.31 -24.70 -48.91
N SER A 303 -33.80 -24.57 -50.15
CA SER A 303 -34.91 -23.68 -50.55
C SER A 303 -36.10 -24.44 -51.18
N GLU A 304 -37.35 -24.00 -50.91
CA GLU A 304 -38.60 -24.54 -51.49
C GLU A 304 -38.73 -24.36 -53.03
N THR A 305 -39.45 -25.28 -53.67
CA THR A 305 -39.69 -25.35 -55.13
C THR A 305 -40.43 -24.15 -55.74
N SER A 306 -41.31 -23.48 -54.99
CA SER A 306 -42.01 -22.27 -55.48
C SER A 306 -41.08 -21.07 -55.63
N LYS A 307 -39.96 -21.04 -54.87
CA LYS A 307 -38.93 -19.99 -54.94
C LYS A 307 -37.97 -20.19 -56.13
N ILE A 308 -38.02 -21.36 -56.78
CA ILE A 308 -37.17 -21.73 -57.93
C ILE A 308 -37.58 -20.95 -59.19
N GLN A 309 -38.88 -20.79 -59.46
CA GLN A 309 -39.39 -20.07 -60.65
C GLN A 309 -39.09 -18.56 -60.62
N GLY A 310 -39.08 -17.93 -59.43
CA GLY A 310 -38.72 -16.52 -59.26
C GLY A 310 -37.24 -16.27 -59.51
N LEU A 311 -36.37 -17.18 -59.05
CA LEU A 311 -34.93 -17.11 -59.30
C LEU A 311 -34.59 -17.31 -60.79
N ASP A 312 -35.31 -18.20 -61.50
CA ASP A 312 -35.15 -18.41 -62.96
C ASP A 312 -35.41 -17.12 -63.78
N LYS A 313 -36.30 -16.26 -63.28
CA LYS A 313 -36.68 -14.96 -63.88
C LYS A 313 -35.90 -13.75 -63.35
N GLY A 314 -34.83 -13.98 -62.58
CA GLY A 314 -33.90 -12.93 -62.15
C GLY A 314 -34.28 -12.23 -60.83
N ALA A 315 -35.22 -12.78 -60.05
CA ALA A 315 -35.52 -12.26 -58.72
C ALA A 315 -34.45 -12.69 -57.71
N ASN A 316 -33.46 -11.82 -57.46
CA ASN A 316 -32.42 -12.04 -56.43
C ASN A 316 -32.98 -12.06 -54.99
N ASP A 317 -34.23 -11.64 -54.79
CA ASP A 317 -34.84 -11.40 -53.47
C ASP A 317 -35.44 -12.65 -52.79
N TYR A 318 -35.42 -13.82 -53.44
CA TYR A 318 -36.07 -15.05 -52.95
C TYR A 318 -35.22 -15.93 -52.06
N LEU A 319 -33.90 -15.80 -52.15
CA LEU A 319 -32.96 -16.55 -51.31
C LEU A 319 -32.64 -15.84 -49.99
N ALA A 320 -33.09 -14.59 -49.81
CA ALA A 320 -32.48 -13.69 -48.85
C ALA A 320 -33.50 -12.78 -48.16
N LYS A 321 -34.30 -13.37 -47.29
CA LYS A 321 -35.05 -12.68 -46.25
C LYS A 321 -34.80 -13.46 -44.96
N PRO A 322 -34.55 -12.85 -43.79
CA PRO A 322 -34.18 -11.46 -43.58
C PRO A 322 -32.70 -11.15 -43.89
N PHE A 323 -31.82 -12.15 -44.13
CA PHE A 323 -30.38 -11.97 -44.38
C PHE A 323 -29.97 -12.39 -45.78
N SER A 324 -28.88 -11.80 -46.29
CA SER A 324 -28.14 -12.48 -47.36
C SER A 324 -27.44 -13.71 -46.78
N THR A 325 -27.36 -14.80 -47.54
CA THR A 325 -26.64 -16.02 -47.16
C THR A 325 -25.24 -15.69 -46.63
N ARG A 326 -24.52 -14.78 -47.30
CA ARG A 326 -23.18 -14.31 -46.90
C ARG A 326 -23.14 -13.67 -45.51
N GLU A 327 -24.14 -12.87 -45.15
CA GLU A 327 -24.17 -12.18 -43.86
C GLU A 327 -24.46 -13.14 -42.70
N LEU A 328 -25.40 -14.07 -42.91
CA LEU A 328 -25.71 -15.10 -41.91
C LEU A 328 -24.48 -15.97 -41.60
N ILE A 329 -23.75 -16.37 -42.64
CA ILE A 329 -22.54 -17.20 -42.52
C ILE A 329 -21.44 -16.47 -41.73
N LEU A 330 -21.17 -15.21 -42.07
CA LEU A 330 -20.14 -14.44 -41.38
C LEU A 330 -20.43 -14.32 -39.87
N ARG A 331 -21.71 -14.19 -39.50
CA ARG A 331 -22.12 -14.09 -38.10
C ARG A 331 -22.03 -15.42 -37.35
N ILE A 332 -22.48 -16.51 -37.97
CA ILE A 332 -22.34 -17.86 -37.41
C ILE A 332 -20.87 -18.18 -37.18
N ARG A 333 -20.01 -17.89 -38.17
CA ARG A 333 -18.56 -18.08 -38.09
C ARG A 333 -17.92 -17.29 -36.94
N ALA A 334 -18.18 -15.99 -36.86
CA ALA A 334 -17.60 -15.14 -35.83
C ALA A 334 -17.96 -15.60 -34.40
N ASN A 335 -19.20 -16.05 -34.19
CA ASN A 335 -19.65 -16.51 -32.86
C ASN A 335 -19.01 -17.85 -32.45
N ILE A 336 -18.84 -18.77 -33.40
CA ILE A 336 -18.15 -20.04 -33.16
C ILE A 336 -16.67 -19.78 -32.86
N GLU A 337 -15.98 -18.95 -33.66
CA GLU A 337 -14.58 -18.57 -33.44
C GLU A 337 -14.35 -17.89 -32.08
N CYS A 338 -15.22 -16.95 -31.68
CA CYS A 338 -15.13 -16.30 -30.37
C CYS A 338 -15.32 -17.28 -29.20
N SER A 339 -16.22 -18.27 -29.33
CA SER A 339 -16.43 -19.29 -28.30
C SER A 339 -15.20 -20.17 -28.10
N ILE A 340 -14.56 -20.60 -29.19
CA ILE A 340 -13.34 -21.42 -29.16
C ILE A 340 -12.22 -20.67 -28.43
N LEU A 341 -12.00 -19.39 -28.76
CA LEU A 341 -10.98 -18.56 -28.12
C LEU A 341 -11.23 -18.39 -26.61
N ARG A 342 -12.48 -18.13 -26.20
CA ARG A 342 -12.84 -18.02 -24.77
C ARG A 342 -12.54 -19.30 -24.01
N ARG A 343 -12.84 -20.47 -24.59
CA ARG A 343 -12.55 -21.77 -23.95
C ARG A 343 -11.06 -21.99 -23.75
N ARG A 344 -10.21 -21.65 -24.74
CA ARG A 344 -8.75 -21.74 -24.61
C ARG A 344 -8.23 -20.84 -23.49
N ILE A 345 -8.72 -19.59 -23.41
CA ILE A 345 -8.32 -18.64 -22.35
C ILE A 345 -8.73 -19.15 -20.97
N LEU A 346 -10.00 -19.57 -20.80
CA LEU A 346 -10.49 -20.09 -19.53
C LEU A 346 -9.70 -21.31 -19.07
N PHE A 347 -9.41 -22.26 -19.97
CA PHE A 347 -8.60 -23.43 -19.66
C PHE A 347 -7.20 -23.06 -19.14
N HIS A 348 -6.52 -22.10 -19.79
CA HIS A 348 -5.24 -21.61 -19.32
C HIS A 348 -5.33 -20.91 -17.95
N GLN A 349 -6.37 -20.10 -17.72
CA GLN A 349 -6.61 -19.43 -16.44
C GLN A 349 -6.86 -20.43 -15.31
N TYR A 350 -7.67 -21.47 -15.53
CA TYR A 350 -7.91 -22.53 -14.54
C TYR A 350 -6.61 -23.23 -14.14
N LYS A 351 -5.75 -23.56 -15.12
CA LYS A 351 -4.45 -24.21 -14.85
C LYS A 351 -3.51 -23.31 -14.03
N GLN A 352 -3.50 -22.00 -14.31
CA GLN A 352 -2.71 -21.03 -13.55
C GLN A 352 -3.25 -20.83 -12.12
N GLU A 353 -4.56 -20.76 -11.95
CA GLU A 353 -5.18 -20.59 -10.63
C GLU A 353 -4.97 -21.83 -9.76
N ASP A 354 -5.05 -23.05 -10.30
CA ASP A 354 -4.76 -24.28 -9.55
C ASP A 354 -3.30 -24.32 -9.05
N ILE A 355 -2.33 -23.92 -9.88
CA ILE A 355 -0.92 -23.79 -9.47
C ILE A 355 -0.79 -22.74 -8.36
N LYS A 356 -1.46 -21.60 -8.49
CA LYS A 356 -1.41 -20.53 -7.48
C LYS A 356 -2.01 -20.97 -6.13
N GLN A 357 -3.13 -21.68 -6.15
CA GLN A 357 -3.77 -22.21 -4.94
C GLN A 357 -2.89 -23.26 -4.25
N LEU A 358 -2.17 -24.08 -5.03
CA LEU A 358 -1.17 -25.00 -4.49
C LEU A 358 -0.03 -24.26 -3.79
N LEU A 359 0.55 -23.23 -4.43
CA LEU A 359 1.63 -22.47 -3.80
C LEU A 359 1.15 -21.79 -2.51
N LEU A 360 -0.07 -21.26 -2.50
CA LEU A 360 -0.69 -20.68 -1.30
C LEU A 360 -0.92 -21.71 -0.20
N SER A 361 -1.32 -22.95 -0.52
CA SER A 361 -1.51 -23.98 0.49
C SER A 361 -0.19 -24.40 1.13
N ILE A 362 0.89 -24.51 0.32
CA ILE A 362 2.25 -24.77 0.81
C ILE A 362 2.70 -23.64 1.76
N ILE A 363 2.53 -22.37 1.35
CA ILE A 363 2.87 -21.20 2.17
C ILE A 363 2.09 -21.21 3.50
N ASN A 364 0.79 -21.45 3.46
CA ASN A 364 -0.03 -21.48 4.68
C ASN A 364 0.39 -22.59 5.62
N MET A 365 0.82 -23.74 5.10
CA MET A 365 1.30 -24.82 5.93
C MET A 365 2.62 -24.46 6.61
N ILE A 366 3.56 -23.85 5.89
CA ILE A 366 4.82 -23.31 6.44
C ILE A 366 4.53 -22.36 7.62
N PHE A 367 3.55 -21.46 7.48
CA PHE A 367 3.20 -20.52 8.55
C PHE A 367 2.40 -21.11 9.71
N SER A 368 1.89 -22.34 9.60
CA SER A 368 1.01 -22.96 10.61
C SER A 368 1.73 -23.71 11.73
N GLU A 369 3.03 -23.43 11.96
CA GLU A 369 3.89 -24.14 12.93
C GLU A 369 3.94 -25.67 12.72
N SER A 370 3.78 -26.12 11.47
CA SER A 370 3.87 -27.55 11.15
C SER A 370 5.32 -27.99 11.02
N ASP A 371 5.68 -29.06 11.75
CA ASP A 371 6.91 -29.85 11.60
C ASP A 371 7.41 -29.87 10.14
N LEU A 372 8.68 -29.53 9.92
CA LEU A 372 9.31 -29.46 8.60
C LEU A 372 9.09 -30.75 7.82
N ASP A 373 9.14 -31.91 8.48
CA ASP A 373 8.94 -33.21 7.84
C ASP A 373 7.50 -33.38 7.33
N LYS A 374 6.49 -32.86 8.05
CA LYS A 374 5.09 -32.83 7.57
C LYS A 374 4.91 -31.89 6.39
N THR A 375 5.63 -30.78 6.39
CA THR A 375 5.61 -29.80 5.30
C THR A 375 6.16 -30.40 4.01
N LEU A 376 7.33 -31.04 4.08
CA LEU A 376 7.93 -31.74 2.94
C LEU A 376 7.06 -32.90 2.45
N LEU A 377 6.34 -33.58 3.36
CA LEU A 377 5.40 -34.64 3.02
C LEU A 377 4.20 -34.18 2.22
N TYR A 378 3.60 -33.07 2.62
CA TYR A 378 2.51 -32.48 1.87
C TYR A 378 2.97 -32.02 0.49
N ILE A 379 4.10 -31.31 0.40
CA ILE A 379 4.65 -30.83 -0.88
C ILE A 379 4.87 -32.01 -1.84
N THR A 380 5.45 -33.12 -1.35
CA THR A 380 5.69 -34.32 -2.16
C THR A 380 4.39 -34.94 -2.69
N LYS A 381 3.35 -35.03 -1.85
CA LYS A 381 2.02 -35.53 -2.28
C LYS A 381 1.40 -34.65 -3.35
N GLU A 382 1.53 -33.33 -3.22
CA GLU A 382 0.95 -32.39 -4.18
C GLU A 382 1.69 -32.35 -5.52
N ILE A 383 3.01 -32.53 -5.53
CA ILE A 383 3.81 -32.78 -6.75
C ILE A 383 3.27 -34.03 -7.46
N TYR A 384 3.11 -35.13 -6.71
CA TYR A 384 2.67 -36.42 -7.26
C TYR A 384 1.28 -36.34 -7.93
N ARG A 385 0.35 -35.59 -7.33
CA ARG A 385 -1.02 -35.43 -7.88
C ARG A 385 -1.06 -34.67 -9.21
N ARG A 386 -0.05 -33.86 -9.53
CA ARG A 386 -0.09 -32.89 -10.65
C ARG A 386 0.90 -33.16 -11.75
N LEU A 387 2.01 -33.82 -11.45
CA LEU A 387 3.00 -34.22 -12.44
C LEU A 387 2.90 -35.73 -12.68
N PRO A 388 2.93 -36.20 -13.94
CA PRO A 388 2.99 -37.62 -14.24
C PRO A 388 4.38 -38.14 -13.84
N CYS A 389 4.49 -38.63 -12.60
CA CYS A 389 5.73 -39.13 -12.03
C CYS A 389 5.53 -40.48 -11.32
N GLU A 390 6.62 -41.23 -11.24
CA GLU A 390 6.68 -42.54 -10.61
C GLU A 390 7.28 -42.46 -9.20
N LYS A 391 8.29 -41.61 -8.99
CA LYS A 391 8.92 -41.34 -7.69
C LYS A 391 9.38 -39.89 -7.58
N ILE A 392 9.45 -39.38 -6.34
CA ILE A 392 9.91 -38.04 -6.01
C ILE A 392 10.91 -38.15 -4.86
N PHE A 393 11.99 -37.38 -4.91
CA PHE A 393 13.03 -37.33 -3.88
C PHE A 393 13.32 -35.89 -3.49
N ILE A 394 13.44 -35.61 -2.19
CA ILE A 394 14.01 -34.39 -1.65
C ILE A 394 15.27 -34.81 -0.89
N ILE A 395 16.42 -34.27 -1.27
CA ILE A 395 17.73 -34.71 -0.78
C ILE A 395 18.45 -33.52 -0.15
N SER A 396 18.81 -33.62 1.13
CA SER A 396 19.63 -32.64 1.86
C SER A 396 21.13 -32.95 1.79
N ASN A 397 21.97 -31.91 1.76
CA ASN A 397 23.43 -32.01 1.75
C ASN A 397 24.11 -31.46 3.04
N GLU A 398 23.36 -31.26 4.14
CA GLU A 398 23.89 -30.78 5.43
C GLU A 398 24.26 -31.93 6.39
N PRO A 399 25.45 -31.92 7.02
CA PRO A 399 25.84 -32.91 8.03
C PRO A 399 25.08 -32.71 9.37
N PRO A 400 24.79 -33.77 10.15
CA PRO A 400 25.24 -35.16 9.99
C PRO A 400 24.36 -35.98 9.03
N GLN A 401 23.31 -35.38 8.47
CA GLN A 401 22.26 -36.04 7.68
C GLN A 401 22.53 -35.89 6.18
N ASN A 402 23.70 -36.32 5.72
CA ASN A 402 23.95 -36.49 4.29
C ASN A 402 22.94 -37.49 3.73
N ASN A 403 22.21 -37.11 2.68
CA ASN A 403 21.24 -37.94 1.97
C ASN A 403 20.00 -38.38 2.77
N LYS A 404 19.33 -37.47 3.50
CA LYS A 404 17.97 -37.76 4.01
C LYS A 404 17.02 -37.89 2.83
N ILE A 405 16.66 -39.13 2.44
CA ILE A 405 15.56 -39.44 1.52
C ILE A 405 14.29 -39.32 2.34
N VAL A 406 13.55 -38.22 2.21
CA VAL A 406 12.42 -38.01 3.14
C VAL A 406 11.22 -38.89 2.75
N ILE A 407 10.93 -39.20 1.46
CA ILE A 407 9.65 -39.85 1.10
C ILE A 407 9.69 -40.56 -0.27
N PRO A 408 9.72 -41.91 -0.33
CA PRO A 408 9.29 -42.64 -1.52
C PRO A 408 7.77 -42.71 -1.53
N TYR A 409 7.12 -42.18 -2.57
CA TYR A 409 5.70 -42.43 -2.82
C TYR A 409 5.59 -43.48 -3.94
N GLU A 410 5.02 -44.66 -3.64
CA GLU A 410 4.69 -45.72 -4.60
C GLU A 410 3.20 -46.09 -4.39
N ASN A 411 2.48 -46.34 -5.48
CA ASN A 411 1.02 -46.48 -5.58
C ASN A 411 0.32 -47.27 -4.44
N ASP A 412 -0.87 -46.77 -4.05
CA ASP A 412 -2.01 -47.50 -3.45
C ASP A 412 -1.88 -48.10 -2.03
N SER A 413 -1.35 -47.36 -1.04
CA SER A 413 -1.72 -47.60 0.36
C SER A 413 -2.08 -46.32 1.12
N ASP A 414 -3.34 -46.23 1.57
CA ASP A 414 -3.79 -45.23 2.55
C ASP A 414 -3.09 -45.39 3.92
N ASP A 415 -2.37 -46.49 4.13
CA ASP A 415 -1.42 -46.66 5.23
C ASP A 415 -0.03 -46.18 4.80
N LEU A 416 0.33 -44.96 5.22
CA LEU A 416 1.70 -44.48 5.23
C LEU A 416 2.26 -44.62 6.65
N THR A 417 2.83 -45.77 6.97
CA THR A 417 3.84 -45.79 8.02
C THR A 417 5.09 -45.11 7.44
N PRO A 418 5.66 -44.08 8.10
CA PRO A 418 7.02 -43.69 7.78
C PRO A 418 7.86 -44.96 7.95
N ILE A 419 8.78 -45.27 7.03
CA ILE A 419 9.75 -46.33 7.29
C ILE A 419 10.55 -45.85 8.50
N ILE A 420 10.16 -46.31 9.69
CA ILE A 420 10.93 -46.21 10.91
C ILE A 420 12.09 -47.19 10.73
N ASN A 421 13.09 -46.73 9.98
CA ASN A 421 14.46 -47.17 10.15
C ASN A 421 15.36 -45.98 9.76
N PRO A 422 15.75 -45.12 10.72
CA PRO A 422 16.57 -43.94 10.46
C PRO A 422 18.03 -44.25 10.05
N PHE A 423 18.38 -45.51 9.81
CA PHE A 423 19.74 -45.95 9.53
C PHE A 423 19.73 -47.09 8.51
N THR A 424 19.71 -46.75 7.23
CA THR A 424 20.47 -47.52 6.24
C THR A 424 21.63 -46.65 5.82
N GLU A 425 22.76 -46.82 6.52
CA GLU A 425 24.06 -46.52 5.90
C GLU A 425 24.07 -47.22 4.53
N ILE A 426 24.33 -46.45 3.48
CA ILE A 426 24.69 -46.99 2.19
C ILE A 426 26.04 -47.68 2.39
N ASN A 427 26.03 -48.93 2.86
CA ASN A 427 27.18 -49.82 2.83
C ASN A 427 27.41 -50.25 1.39
N GLY A 428 27.93 -49.33 0.58
CA GLY A 428 28.55 -49.61 -0.71
C GLY A 428 29.94 -50.20 -0.51
N ASN A 429 30.02 -51.39 0.08
CA ASN A 429 31.25 -52.17 0.10
C ASN A 429 31.41 -52.85 -1.27
N ASN A 430 31.69 -52.03 -2.28
CA ASN A 430 32.24 -52.45 -3.57
C ASN A 430 33.15 -51.30 -4.02
N ASN A 431 34.45 -51.59 -4.05
CA ASN A 431 35.57 -50.71 -4.36
C ASN A 431 35.49 -50.08 -5.77
N ASN A 432 34.49 -49.24 -6.05
CA ASN A 432 34.40 -48.35 -7.21
C ASN A 432 33.31 -47.25 -7.07
N SER A 433 32.76 -46.98 -5.89
CA SER A 433 31.85 -45.84 -5.69
C SER A 433 32.64 -44.53 -5.55
N GLN A 434 32.85 -43.86 -6.68
CA GLN A 434 33.14 -42.43 -6.69
C GLN A 434 32.06 -41.69 -5.89
N PRO A 435 32.42 -40.65 -5.11
CA PRO A 435 31.47 -39.89 -4.29
C PRO A 435 30.58 -39.04 -5.20
N PHE A 436 29.47 -39.58 -5.72
CA PHE A 436 28.48 -38.94 -6.62
C PHE A 436 29.00 -37.65 -7.29
N THR A 437 30.12 -37.80 -7.99
CA THR A 437 30.88 -36.68 -8.54
C THR A 437 30.26 -36.35 -9.87
N ARG A 438 29.65 -35.16 -9.98
CA ARG A 438 29.39 -34.41 -11.22
C ARG A 438 29.30 -35.31 -12.48
N SER A 439 28.16 -35.97 -12.70
CA SER A 439 27.89 -36.57 -14.01
C SER A 439 27.73 -35.44 -15.03
N HIS A 440 28.77 -35.25 -15.84
CA HIS A 440 28.72 -34.41 -17.02
C HIS A 440 27.80 -35.05 -18.07
N LYS A 441 26.66 -34.42 -18.36
CA LYS A 441 26.13 -34.28 -19.74
C LYS A 441 24.95 -33.30 -19.80
N TYR A 442 25.13 -32.27 -20.63
CA TYR A 442 24.23 -31.14 -20.93
C TYR A 442 24.02 -30.11 -19.81
N PHE A 443 25.11 -29.44 -19.43
CA PHE A 443 25.03 -28.13 -18.77
C PHE A 443 24.34 -27.12 -19.71
N ASN A 444 23.11 -26.73 -19.39
CA ASN A 444 22.66 -25.37 -19.69
C ASN A 444 23.16 -24.50 -18.52
N GLU A 445 24.25 -23.77 -18.75
CA GLU A 445 25.10 -23.10 -17.75
C GLU A 445 24.44 -22.03 -16.85
N ASN A 446 23.10 -21.96 -16.69
CA ASN A 446 22.50 -20.87 -15.90
C ASN A 446 21.23 -21.15 -15.07
N LEU A 447 20.72 -22.38 -14.90
CA LEU A 447 19.36 -22.53 -14.34
C LEU A 447 19.14 -23.51 -13.17
N GLY A 448 20.15 -24.13 -12.56
CA GLY A 448 19.93 -25.00 -11.37
C GLY A 448 18.92 -26.15 -11.61
N VAL A 449 18.76 -26.54 -12.89
CA VAL A 449 17.85 -27.58 -13.38
C VAL A 449 18.70 -28.58 -14.15
N ASP A 450 18.51 -29.86 -13.89
CA ASP A 450 19.16 -30.96 -14.59
C ASP A 450 18.10 -31.93 -15.12
N ILE A 451 18.21 -32.32 -16.40
CA ILE A 451 17.24 -33.16 -17.09
C ILE A 451 17.96 -34.32 -17.75
N SER A 452 17.59 -35.53 -17.33
CA SER A 452 18.08 -36.77 -17.90
C SER A 452 16.91 -37.54 -18.50
N LEU A 453 17.01 -37.99 -19.75
CA LEU A 453 15.90 -38.66 -20.46
C LEU A 453 16.00 -40.19 -20.40
N ASP A 454 17.19 -40.71 -20.13
CA ASP A 454 17.50 -42.14 -20.17
C ASP A 454 18.65 -42.48 -19.20
N GLU A 455 18.34 -42.49 -17.90
CA GLU A 455 19.30 -42.81 -16.84
C GLU A 455 18.83 -44.03 -16.05
N PHE A 456 19.75 -44.96 -15.80
CA PHE A 456 19.48 -46.14 -15.00
C PHE A 456 19.37 -45.73 -13.52
N CYS A 457 18.19 -45.91 -12.93
CA CYS A 457 17.97 -45.60 -11.53
C CYS A 457 18.02 -46.87 -10.68
N ASP A 458 19.04 -46.98 -9.82
CA ASP A 458 19.26 -48.14 -8.93
C ASP A 458 18.04 -48.40 -8.00
N GLU A 459 17.29 -47.36 -7.63
CA GLU A 459 16.13 -47.45 -6.73
C GLU A 459 14.86 -47.97 -7.42
N VAL A 460 14.80 -47.92 -8.75
CA VAL A 460 13.66 -48.40 -9.55
C VAL A 460 14.06 -49.55 -10.49
N HIS A 461 15.35 -49.92 -10.50
CA HIS A 461 15.95 -51.00 -11.30
C HIS A 461 15.57 -50.94 -12.80
N LYS A 462 15.38 -49.72 -13.33
CA LYS A 462 15.01 -49.47 -14.73
C LYS A 462 15.50 -48.10 -15.19
N ASN A 463 15.55 -47.90 -16.50
CA ASN A 463 15.83 -46.60 -17.08
C ASN A 463 14.62 -45.67 -16.89
N VAL A 464 14.90 -44.44 -16.46
CA VAL A 464 13.90 -43.40 -16.18
C VAL A 464 14.32 -42.08 -16.80
N SER A 465 13.35 -41.21 -17.04
CA SER A 465 13.59 -39.80 -17.24
C SER A 465 13.51 -39.07 -15.90
N ILE A 466 14.54 -38.29 -15.58
CA ILE A 466 14.74 -37.56 -14.32
C ILE A 466 14.69 -36.06 -14.60
N LEU A 467 13.95 -35.33 -13.77
CA LEU A 467 14.01 -33.87 -13.65
C LEU A 467 14.49 -33.53 -12.25
N SER A 468 15.63 -32.84 -12.15
CA SER A 468 16.22 -32.41 -10.89
C SER A 468 16.26 -30.88 -10.82
N VAL A 469 15.87 -30.32 -9.67
CA VAL A 469 15.90 -28.89 -9.41
C VAL A 469 16.61 -28.61 -8.09
N GLU A 470 17.49 -27.63 -8.11
CA GLU A 470 18.30 -27.21 -6.99
C GLU A 470 17.45 -26.48 -5.93
N ILE A 471 17.64 -26.83 -4.65
CA ILE A 471 17.15 -26.08 -3.49
C ILE A 471 18.32 -25.23 -2.97
N LYS A 472 18.14 -23.90 -2.94
CA LYS A 472 19.14 -22.95 -2.46
C LYS A 472 18.67 -22.26 -1.20
N LEU A 473 19.54 -22.14 -0.19
CA LEU A 473 19.35 -21.27 0.97
C LEU A 473 20.40 -20.15 0.89
N ASP A 474 19.97 -18.88 0.84
CA ASP A 474 20.86 -17.71 0.75
C ASP A 474 21.95 -17.87 -0.33
N ASP A 475 21.53 -18.25 -1.54
CA ASP A 475 22.37 -18.57 -2.71
C ASP A 475 23.31 -19.79 -2.57
N ASN A 476 23.33 -20.44 -1.41
CA ASN A 476 24.09 -21.66 -1.19
C ASN A 476 23.26 -22.90 -1.53
N PHE A 477 23.90 -23.85 -2.20
CA PHE A 477 23.32 -25.16 -2.49
C PHE A 477 22.99 -25.92 -1.20
N TRP A 478 21.70 -26.18 -0.95
CA TRP A 478 21.25 -26.97 0.20
C TRP A 478 20.91 -28.42 -0.19
N GLY A 479 20.34 -28.63 -1.37
CA GLY A 479 19.83 -29.94 -1.76
C GLY A 479 19.17 -29.99 -3.13
N TRP A 480 18.55 -31.13 -3.45
CA TRP A 480 17.84 -31.36 -4.72
C TRP A 480 16.40 -31.79 -4.49
N VAL A 481 15.48 -31.35 -5.36
CA VAL A 481 14.20 -32.02 -5.62
C VAL A 481 14.34 -32.80 -6.93
N LYS A 482 14.11 -34.11 -6.92
CA LYS A 482 14.19 -34.97 -8.11
C LYS A 482 12.87 -35.68 -8.36
N ILE A 483 12.45 -35.74 -9.63
CA ILE A 483 11.23 -36.42 -10.08
C ILE A 483 11.58 -37.41 -11.17
N HIS A 484 11.08 -38.64 -11.04
CA HIS A 484 11.31 -39.73 -12.00
C HIS A 484 10.03 -40.07 -12.76
N ARG A 485 10.16 -40.48 -14.03
CA ARG A 485 9.09 -41.07 -14.84
C ARG A 485 9.64 -42.05 -15.88
N SER A 486 8.77 -42.68 -16.65
CA SER A 486 9.14 -43.66 -17.68
C SER A 486 10.19 -43.12 -18.68
N GLN A 487 11.07 -44.01 -19.13
CA GLN A 487 12.13 -43.77 -20.11
C GLN A 487 11.60 -43.03 -21.37
N ASN A 488 12.40 -42.12 -21.92
CA ASN A 488 12.11 -41.34 -23.14
C ASN A 488 10.95 -40.33 -23.04
N SER A 489 10.37 -40.12 -21.85
CA SER A 489 9.39 -39.05 -21.65
C SER A 489 10.05 -37.66 -21.76
N VAL A 490 9.40 -36.70 -22.42
CA VAL A 490 9.89 -35.31 -22.61
C VAL A 490 9.26 -34.34 -21.61
N TRP A 491 10.07 -33.48 -20.97
CA TRP A 491 9.60 -32.56 -19.92
C TRP A 491 9.18 -31.24 -20.57
N PHE A 492 7.97 -30.77 -20.27
CA PHE A 492 7.50 -29.49 -20.77
C PHE A 492 8.07 -28.34 -19.94
N ASN A 493 8.31 -27.18 -20.57
CA ASN A 493 8.78 -25.98 -19.87
C ASN A 493 7.90 -25.61 -18.67
N SER A 494 6.57 -25.79 -18.78
CA SER A 494 5.65 -25.54 -17.68
C SER A 494 5.86 -26.47 -16.47
N GLU A 495 6.35 -27.69 -16.69
CA GLU A 495 6.64 -28.65 -15.61
C GLU A 495 7.96 -28.30 -14.90
N ILE A 496 8.96 -27.85 -15.67
CA ILE A 496 10.23 -27.35 -15.16
C ILE A 496 10.00 -26.11 -14.30
N GLU A 497 9.26 -25.13 -14.82
CA GLU A 497 8.92 -23.90 -14.09
C GLU A 497 8.15 -24.19 -12.80
N LEU A 498 7.19 -25.12 -12.84
CA LEU A 498 6.45 -25.53 -11.64
C LEU A 498 7.37 -26.11 -10.57
N LEU A 499 8.29 -27.00 -10.96
CA LEU A 499 9.21 -27.62 -9.99
C LEU A 499 10.24 -26.62 -9.44
N GLN A 500 10.68 -25.64 -10.23
CA GLN A 500 11.50 -24.51 -9.78
C GLN A 500 10.78 -23.65 -8.73
N GLN A 501 9.50 -23.35 -8.95
CA GLN A 501 8.69 -22.63 -7.97
C GLN A 501 8.56 -23.45 -6.67
N ILE A 502 8.26 -24.75 -6.78
CA ILE A 502 8.14 -25.62 -5.62
C ILE A 502 9.47 -25.72 -4.85
N SER A 503 10.61 -25.82 -5.54
CA SER A 503 11.94 -25.80 -4.92
C SER A 503 12.17 -24.50 -4.12
N SER A 504 11.75 -23.35 -4.67
CA SER A 504 11.85 -22.06 -3.98
C SER A 504 10.99 -22.01 -2.71
N HIS A 505 9.82 -22.64 -2.72
CA HIS A 505 8.97 -22.74 -1.53
C HIS A 505 9.51 -23.73 -0.49
N ILE A 506 10.15 -24.83 -0.91
CA ILE A 506 10.87 -25.73 0.00
C ILE A 506 12.03 -24.99 0.68
N SER A 507 12.78 -24.19 -0.08
CA SER A 507 13.82 -23.31 0.47
C SER A 507 13.25 -22.39 1.55
N LEU A 508 12.14 -21.69 1.27
CA LEU A 508 11.49 -20.82 2.25
C LEU A 508 11.04 -21.57 3.52
N ALA A 509 10.50 -22.78 3.37
CA ALA A 509 10.09 -23.62 4.50
C ALA A 509 11.26 -23.94 5.43
N ILE A 510 12.42 -24.30 4.85
CA ILE A 510 13.62 -24.64 5.61
C ILE A 510 14.20 -23.39 6.29
N THR A 511 14.27 -22.25 5.58
CA THR A 511 14.72 -20.98 6.18
C THR A 511 13.83 -20.58 7.35
N TYR A 512 12.50 -20.72 7.20
CA TYR A 512 11.56 -20.40 8.27
C TYR A 512 11.74 -21.31 9.50
N ALA A 513 11.92 -22.62 9.30
CA ALA A 513 12.19 -23.56 10.39
C ALA A 513 13.48 -23.21 11.16
N LYS A 514 14.58 -22.92 10.45
CA LYS A 514 15.85 -22.49 11.07
C LYS A 514 15.70 -21.18 11.85
N LEU A 515 14.95 -20.22 11.31
CA LEU A 515 14.71 -18.94 11.98
C LEU A 515 13.89 -19.12 13.27
N LEU A 516 12.89 -20.00 13.26
CA LEU A 516 12.09 -20.30 14.46
C LEU A 516 12.93 -20.90 15.58
N GLU A 517 13.82 -21.87 15.27
CA GLU A 517 14.74 -22.44 16.26
C GLU A 517 15.65 -21.36 16.88
N GLU A 518 16.21 -20.47 16.06
CA GLU A 518 17.02 -19.35 16.57
C GLU A 518 16.24 -18.39 17.47
N ILE A 519 14.98 -18.11 17.12
CA ILE A 519 14.11 -17.22 17.92
C ILE A 519 13.81 -17.86 19.28
N GLU A 520 13.47 -19.16 19.31
CA GLU A 520 13.21 -19.88 20.55
C GLU A 520 14.45 -19.92 21.46
N GLU A 521 15.63 -20.22 20.91
CA GLU A 521 16.87 -20.20 21.69
C GLU A 521 17.18 -18.81 22.27
N LYS A 522 17.03 -17.76 21.45
CA LYS A 522 17.23 -16.36 21.89
C LYS A 522 16.21 -15.96 22.95
N GLU A 523 14.94 -16.35 22.81
CA GLU A 523 13.90 -16.05 23.79
C GLU A 523 14.19 -16.68 25.16
N ILE A 524 14.63 -17.94 25.18
CA ILE A 524 14.99 -18.64 26.42
C ILE A 524 16.14 -17.91 27.10
N GLN A 525 17.17 -17.50 26.35
CA GLN A 525 18.31 -16.76 26.89
C GLN A 525 17.89 -15.38 27.45
N ILE A 526 17.03 -14.64 26.74
CA ILE A 526 16.52 -13.34 27.17
C ILE A 526 15.71 -13.49 28.46
N LYS A 527 14.76 -14.44 28.51
CA LYS A 527 13.93 -14.68 29.71
C LYS A 527 14.78 -15.04 30.94
N ALA A 528 15.81 -15.88 30.76
CA ALA A 528 16.72 -16.23 31.84
C ALA A 528 17.51 -15.01 32.36
N ALA A 529 18.00 -14.15 31.46
CA ALA A 529 18.72 -12.93 31.81
C ALA A 529 17.81 -11.92 32.54
N GLU A 530 16.56 -11.74 32.09
CA GLU A 530 15.59 -10.85 32.72
C GLU A 530 15.20 -11.30 34.13
N LEU A 531 14.99 -12.61 34.33
CA LEU A 531 14.70 -13.17 35.66
C LEU A 531 15.87 -12.94 36.63
N ALA A 532 17.10 -13.20 36.18
CA ALA A 532 18.29 -12.96 36.97
C ALA A 532 18.43 -11.48 37.36
N ASN A 533 18.20 -10.56 36.41
CA ASN A 533 18.33 -9.13 36.65
C ASN A 533 17.22 -8.57 37.57
N ASN A 534 15.99 -9.07 37.42
CA ASN A 534 14.89 -8.72 38.32
C ASN A 534 15.15 -9.22 39.75
N ALA A 535 15.63 -10.46 39.92
CA ALA A 535 15.99 -10.99 41.24
C ALA A 535 17.11 -10.16 41.89
N LYS A 536 18.17 -9.82 41.14
CA LYS A 536 19.26 -8.93 41.59
C LYS A 536 18.71 -7.58 42.08
N THR A 537 17.81 -6.97 41.31
CA THR A 537 17.21 -5.68 41.66
C THR A 537 16.39 -5.74 42.94
N GLN A 538 15.61 -6.82 43.12
CA GLN A 538 14.74 -6.99 44.28
C GLN A 538 15.52 -7.26 45.56
N ILE A 539 16.59 -8.05 45.49
CA ILE A 539 17.51 -8.25 46.61
C ILE A 539 18.12 -6.92 47.04
N LEU A 540 18.66 -6.14 46.09
CA LEU A 540 19.27 -4.85 46.40
C LEU A 540 18.28 -3.83 46.99
N ALA A 541 17.02 -3.86 46.53
CA ALA A 541 15.96 -3.02 47.08
C ALA A 541 15.62 -3.37 48.54
N ASN A 542 15.50 -4.67 48.84
CA ASN A 542 15.20 -5.14 50.19
C ASN A 542 16.35 -4.82 51.16
N THR A 543 17.60 -5.14 50.78
CA THR A 543 18.78 -4.84 51.60
C THR A 543 18.92 -3.34 51.86
N SER A 544 18.62 -2.49 50.86
CA SER A 544 18.64 -1.03 51.02
C SER A 544 17.65 -0.55 52.10
N HIS A 545 16.43 -1.12 52.11
CA HIS A 545 15.42 -0.78 53.12
C HIS A 545 15.83 -1.23 54.53
N GLU A 546 16.37 -2.43 54.65
CA GLU A 546 16.85 -2.97 55.94
C GLU A 546 18.04 -2.21 56.50
N LEU A 547 18.92 -1.69 55.65
CA LEU A 547 20.04 -0.84 56.07
C LEU A 547 19.61 0.60 56.39
N ARG A 548 18.63 1.16 55.66
CA ARG A 548 18.14 2.53 55.89
C ARG A 548 17.43 2.68 57.23
N THR A 549 16.70 1.66 57.67
CA THR A 549 15.91 1.71 58.92
C THR A 549 16.76 1.96 60.18
N PRO A 550 17.84 1.20 60.46
CA PRO A 550 18.69 1.47 61.63
C PRO A 550 19.46 2.79 61.50
N LEU A 551 19.88 3.19 60.29
CA LEU A 551 20.56 4.47 60.07
C LEU A 551 19.62 5.67 60.28
N GLY A 552 18.37 5.59 59.81
CA GLY A 552 17.37 6.63 60.05
C GLY A 552 17.00 6.77 61.52
N ALA A 553 17.09 5.69 62.31
CA ALA A 553 16.94 5.77 63.77
C ALA A 553 18.11 6.51 64.43
N ILE A 554 19.34 6.30 63.95
CA ILE A 554 20.53 7.05 64.42
C ILE A 554 20.36 8.53 64.09
N GLU A 555 20.00 8.87 62.84
CA GLU A 555 19.73 10.26 62.43
C GLU A 555 18.59 10.90 63.22
N GLY A 556 17.50 10.18 63.50
CA GLY A 556 16.38 10.71 64.27
C GLY A 556 16.72 11.00 65.74
N LEU A 557 17.69 10.28 66.31
CA LEU A 557 18.13 10.47 67.70
C LEU A 557 19.12 11.64 67.85
N ILE A 558 19.92 11.95 66.82
CA ILE A 558 20.94 13.01 66.90
C ILE A 558 20.35 14.40 67.21
N PRO A 559 19.28 14.89 66.54
CA PRO A 559 18.64 16.16 66.86
C PRO A 559 18.10 16.24 68.29
N SER A 560 17.71 15.10 68.88
CA SER A 560 17.24 15.07 70.28
C SER A 560 18.37 15.35 71.29
N LEU A 561 19.62 15.26 70.85
CA LEU A 561 20.80 15.64 71.64
C LEU A 561 21.16 17.13 71.47
N GLU A 562 20.72 17.80 70.40
CA GLU A 562 21.10 19.20 70.05
C GLU A 562 20.58 20.27 71.04
N GLY A 563 19.72 19.91 72.00
CA GLY A 563 19.24 20.80 73.07
C GLY A 563 19.81 20.50 74.47
N THR A 564 20.72 19.52 74.59
CA THR A 564 21.25 19.07 75.88
C THR A 564 22.59 19.74 76.22
N THR A 565 22.95 19.80 77.51
CA THR A 565 24.27 20.31 77.94
C THR A 565 25.36 19.30 77.62
N LEU A 566 26.01 19.46 76.47
CA LEU A 566 27.08 18.60 75.97
C LEU A 566 28.45 19.28 76.10
N THR A 567 29.49 18.50 76.42
CA THR A 567 30.89 18.97 76.33
C THR A 567 31.32 19.12 74.87
N ASN A 568 32.39 19.88 74.61
CA ASN A 568 32.92 20.04 73.25
C ASN A 568 33.32 18.69 72.61
N GLU A 569 33.95 17.78 73.37
CA GLU A 569 34.30 16.43 72.90
C GLU A 569 33.06 15.58 72.56
N GLN A 570 31.97 15.72 73.32
CA GLN A 570 30.71 15.03 73.04
C GLN A 570 30.02 15.57 71.78
N LYS A 571 30.07 16.89 71.56
CA LYS A 571 29.59 17.51 70.32
C LYS A 571 30.39 17.02 69.11
N ASP A 572 31.71 16.92 69.24
CA ASP A 572 32.57 16.40 68.17
C ASP A 572 32.25 14.94 67.85
N MET A 573 32.04 14.09 68.86
CA MET A 573 31.62 12.69 68.64
C MET A 573 30.25 12.60 67.96
N ILE A 574 29.27 13.40 68.37
CA ILE A 574 27.93 13.42 67.74
C ILE A 574 28.04 13.86 66.27
N ASN A 575 28.83 14.90 65.99
CA ASN A 575 29.09 15.34 64.61
C ASN A 575 29.76 14.23 63.78
N ILE A 576 30.69 13.47 64.35
CA ILE A 576 31.32 12.33 63.66
C ILE A 576 30.28 11.24 63.36
N ILE A 577 29.42 10.90 64.33
CA ILE A 577 28.37 9.89 64.14
C ILE A 577 27.36 10.33 63.08
N SER A 578 26.92 11.59 63.12
CA SER A 578 26.01 12.16 62.12
C SER A 578 26.61 12.06 60.72
N ASN A 579 27.84 12.55 60.55
CA ASN A 579 28.54 12.49 59.27
C ASN A 579 28.72 11.04 58.77
N ALA A 580 29.02 10.11 59.67
CA ALA A 580 29.16 8.70 59.31
C ALA A 580 27.82 8.10 58.86
N ALA A 581 26.71 8.41 59.56
CA ALA A 581 25.37 7.95 59.19
C ALA A 581 24.94 8.49 57.81
N ASP A 582 25.15 9.79 57.57
CA ASP A 582 24.93 10.46 56.28
C ASP A 582 25.69 9.77 55.13
N ILE A 583 26.98 9.50 55.34
CA ILE A 583 27.83 8.84 54.32
C ILE A 583 27.28 7.46 53.99
N VAL A 584 26.92 6.65 54.98
CA VAL A 584 26.40 5.30 54.74
C VAL A 584 25.03 5.35 54.05
N LEU A 585 24.14 6.25 54.46
CA LEU A 585 22.85 6.45 53.79
C LEU A 585 23.01 6.85 52.33
N SER A 586 23.98 7.73 52.03
CA SER A 586 24.33 8.10 50.66
C SER A 586 24.78 6.89 49.85
N ILE A 587 25.73 6.09 50.37
CA ILE A 587 26.25 4.91 49.67
C ILE A 587 25.14 3.89 49.41
N VAL A 588 24.28 3.63 50.39
CA VAL A 588 23.15 2.70 50.24
C VAL A 588 22.16 3.21 49.18
N SER A 589 21.92 4.53 49.13
CA SER A 589 21.09 5.15 48.10
C SER A 589 21.72 5.03 46.71
N ASP A 590 23.03 5.21 46.60
CA ASP A 590 23.77 5.12 45.34
C ASP A 590 23.76 3.70 44.77
N ILE A 591 23.96 2.68 45.61
CA ILE A 591 23.86 1.27 45.20
C ILE A 591 22.45 0.96 44.67
N LEU A 592 21.41 1.43 45.36
CA LEU A 592 20.03 1.24 44.92
C LEU A 592 19.76 1.95 43.59
N ASN A 593 20.29 3.16 43.41
CA ASN A 593 20.16 3.90 42.15
C ASN A 593 20.83 3.13 41.01
N VAL A 594 22.05 2.60 41.19
CA VAL A 594 22.75 1.77 40.19
C VAL A 594 21.94 0.51 39.86
N ALA A 595 21.40 -0.18 40.85
CA ALA A 595 20.53 -1.34 40.62
C ALA A 595 19.28 -1.00 39.80
N LYS A 596 18.64 0.15 40.09
CA LYS A 596 17.47 0.62 39.34
C LYS A 596 17.84 1.08 37.93
N LEU A 597 19.05 1.64 37.74
CA LEU A 597 19.58 2.05 36.44
C LEU A 597 19.83 0.83 35.53
N GLU A 598 20.52 -0.19 36.04
CA GLU A 598 20.75 -1.45 35.30
C GLU A 598 19.44 -2.14 34.89
N ALA A 599 18.39 -1.99 35.71
CA ALA A 599 17.05 -2.50 35.42
C ALA A 599 16.20 -1.57 34.54
N LYS A 600 16.72 -0.41 34.09
CA LYS A 600 15.99 0.64 33.35
C LYS A 600 14.71 1.14 34.06
N LYS A 601 14.69 1.15 35.39
CA LYS A 601 13.52 1.51 36.23
C LYS A 601 13.52 2.96 36.72
N ILE A 602 14.53 3.78 36.40
CA ILE A 602 14.54 5.20 36.78
C ILE A 602 13.73 6.03 35.77
N ILE A 603 12.71 6.73 36.28
CA ILE A 603 11.88 7.67 35.52
C ILE A 603 12.14 9.07 36.09
N LEU A 604 12.36 10.06 35.22
CA LEU A 604 12.52 11.46 35.61
C LEU A 604 11.19 12.09 35.98
N VAL A 605 11.18 12.88 37.05
CA VAL A 605 10.00 13.60 37.54
C VAL A 605 10.11 15.06 37.10
N ASN A 606 9.48 15.40 35.97
CA ASN A 606 9.55 16.75 35.43
C ASN A 606 8.56 17.70 36.14
N ARG A 607 9.08 18.75 36.79
CA ARG A 607 8.33 19.84 37.41
C ARG A 607 8.91 21.21 37.06
N THR A 608 8.12 22.26 37.22
CA THR A 608 8.59 23.64 37.03
C THR A 608 9.30 24.14 38.29
N PHE A 609 10.49 24.72 38.16
CA PHE A 609 11.27 25.25 39.28
C PHE A 609 12.14 26.46 38.86
N ASP A 610 12.58 27.27 39.83
CA ASP A 610 13.54 28.36 39.62
C ASP A 610 14.96 27.77 39.52
N LEU A 611 15.61 27.95 38.37
CA LEU A 611 16.84 27.25 38.00
C LEU A 611 17.99 27.53 38.97
N LEU A 612 18.39 28.79 39.10
CA LEU A 612 19.51 29.18 39.95
C LEU A 612 19.18 29.00 41.44
N ASN A 613 17.94 29.24 41.85
CA ASN A 613 17.53 29.02 43.24
C ASN A 613 17.61 27.53 43.62
N SER A 614 17.23 26.63 42.70
CA SER A 614 17.31 25.19 42.93
C SER A 614 18.75 24.69 43.12
N LEU A 615 19.74 25.33 42.50
CA LEU A 615 21.16 24.95 42.61
C LEU A 615 21.86 25.64 43.80
N GLU A 616 21.28 26.71 44.33
CA GLU A 616 21.93 27.57 45.32
C GLU A 616 22.30 26.85 46.61
N SER A 617 21.39 26.03 47.16
CA SER A 617 21.67 25.30 48.40
C SER A 617 22.88 24.37 48.25
N THR A 618 22.96 23.64 47.13
CA THR A 618 24.08 22.76 46.80
C THR A 618 25.39 23.55 46.71
N ILE A 619 25.38 24.67 45.99
CA ILE A 619 26.54 25.56 45.84
C ILE A 619 27.02 26.10 47.21
N ILE A 620 26.11 26.53 48.08
CA ILE A 620 26.46 27.07 49.41
C ILE A 620 27.08 25.99 50.30
N ILE A 621 26.51 24.77 50.29
CA ILE A 621 27.03 23.64 51.09
C ILE A 621 28.45 23.30 50.66
N PHE A 622 28.71 23.15 49.35
CA PHE A 622 30.05 22.83 48.86
C PHE A 622 31.01 24.02 48.94
N GLY A 623 30.51 25.26 48.88
CA GLY A 623 31.31 26.45 49.17
C GLY A 623 31.87 26.45 50.58
N LYS A 624 31.08 26.07 51.60
CA LYS A 624 31.56 25.90 52.98
C LYS A 624 32.58 24.77 53.10
N LYS A 625 32.34 23.62 52.43
CA LYS A 625 33.28 22.49 52.43
C LYS A 625 34.61 22.84 51.75
N ALA A 626 34.56 23.58 50.65
CA ALA A 626 35.74 24.09 49.95
C ALA A 626 36.51 25.09 50.82
N ALA A 627 35.80 25.98 51.52
CA ALA A 627 36.41 26.97 52.41
C ALA A 627 37.23 26.36 53.55
N ILE A 628 36.79 25.23 54.13
CA ILE A 628 37.55 24.48 55.16
C ILE A 628 38.92 24.03 54.62
N LYS A 629 39.02 23.76 53.32
CA LYS A 629 40.27 23.39 52.64
C LYS A 629 41.00 24.58 52.02
N ASN A 630 40.59 25.82 52.29
CA ASN A 630 41.11 27.02 51.62
C ASN A 630 41.00 26.99 50.09
N ILE A 631 39.93 26.39 49.56
CA ILE A 631 39.65 26.32 48.12
C ILE A 631 38.53 27.30 47.78
N GLU A 632 38.74 28.16 46.79
CA GLU A 632 37.75 29.14 46.36
C GLU A 632 36.77 28.54 45.34
N LEU A 633 35.48 28.46 45.69
CA LEU A 633 34.43 28.08 44.76
C LEU A 633 33.88 29.33 44.07
N ILE A 634 34.08 29.43 42.76
CA ILE A 634 33.64 30.54 41.92
C ILE A 634 32.48 30.05 41.07
N VAL A 635 31.36 30.78 41.10
CA VAL A 635 30.16 30.45 40.32
C VAL A 635 29.99 31.49 39.24
N ASN A 636 29.93 31.07 37.99
CA ASN A 636 29.82 31.92 36.84
C ASN A 636 28.54 31.58 36.06
N CYS A 637 27.59 32.50 35.96
CA CYS A 637 26.35 32.27 35.21
C CYS A 637 26.16 33.29 34.11
N GLU A 638 25.80 32.85 32.90
CA GLU A 638 25.45 33.72 31.77
C GLU A 638 23.99 34.18 31.87
N ILE A 639 23.73 35.09 32.83
CA ILE A 639 22.37 35.48 33.26
C ILE A 639 21.46 35.91 32.10
N ASP A 640 21.97 36.62 31.11
CA ASP A 640 21.16 37.14 29.99
C ASP A 640 20.50 36.05 29.14
N MET A 641 21.11 34.85 29.12
CA MET A 641 20.63 33.71 28.34
C MET A 641 19.90 32.68 29.20
N LEU A 642 20.01 32.75 30.53
CA LEU A 642 19.44 31.75 31.43
C LEU A 642 17.97 32.08 31.76
N PRO A 643 17.03 31.14 31.51
CA PRO A 643 15.65 31.29 31.96
C PRO A 643 15.56 31.21 33.48
N ARG A 644 14.69 32.03 34.08
CA ARG A 644 14.45 31.94 35.53
C ARG A 644 13.75 30.64 35.92
N TYR A 645 12.70 30.28 35.19
CA TYR A 645 11.91 29.08 35.44
C TYR A 645 12.04 28.09 34.30
N VAL A 646 12.33 26.84 34.64
CA VAL A 646 12.45 25.72 33.69
C VAL A 646 11.61 24.54 34.16
N LYS A 647 11.21 23.66 33.23
CA LYS A 647 10.55 22.40 33.55
C LYS A 647 11.47 21.21 33.27
N SER A 648 11.79 20.47 34.32
CA SER A 648 12.71 19.32 34.33
C SER A 648 12.67 18.64 35.73
N ASP A 649 13.49 17.63 35.98
CA ASP A 649 13.73 17.04 37.31
C ASP A 649 14.88 17.77 38.05
N PRO A 650 14.58 18.65 39.03
CA PRO A 650 15.62 19.39 39.78
C PRO A 650 16.34 18.52 40.80
N GLU A 651 15.71 17.49 41.36
CA GLU A 651 16.36 16.57 42.30
C GLU A 651 17.51 15.83 41.63
N ARG A 652 17.28 15.28 40.43
CA ARG A 652 18.32 14.55 39.67
C ARG A 652 19.40 15.48 39.15
N LEU A 653 19.04 16.69 38.71
CA LEU A 653 20.02 17.71 38.33
C LEU A 653 20.94 18.08 39.52
N ASN A 654 20.36 18.32 40.70
CA ASN A 654 21.13 18.60 41.91
C ASN A 654 21.98 17.40 42.35
N GLN A 655 21.51 16.16 42.13
CA GLN A 655 22.29 14.96 42.41
C GLN A 655 23.57 14.90 41.55
N VAL A 656 23.45 15.16 40.24
CA VAL A 656 24.61 15.25 39.34
C VAL A 656 25.58 16.34 39.81
N LEU A 657 25.07 17.53 40.10
CA LEU A 657 25.90 18.65 40.58
C LEU A 657 26.60 18.33 41.91
N THR A 658 25.89 17.68 42.85
CA THR A 658 26.41 17.27 44.16
C THR A 658 27.58 16.29 44.01
N HIS A 659 27.46 15.28 43.16
CA HIS A 659 28.53 14.33 42.91
C HIS A 659 29.78 14.99 42.30
N LEU A 660 29.58 15.86 41.31
CA LEU A 660 30.69 16.55 40.65
C LEU A 660 31.39 17.53 41.61
N LEU A 661 30.65 18.38 42.34
CA LEU A 661 31.22 19.29 43.33
C LEU A 661 31.91 18.55 44.47
N SER A 662 31.34 17.44 44.94
CA SER A 662 31.97 16.59 45.95
C SER A 662 33.32 16.07 45.48
N ASN A 663 33.39 15.56 44.25
CA ASN A 663 34.65 15.11 43.66
C ASN A 663 35.66 16.25 43.51
N SER A 664 35.25 17.41 42.99
CA SER A 664 36.17 18.55 42.83
C SER A 664 36.71 19.04 44.18
N VAL A 665 35.88 19.16 45.22
CA VAL A 665 36.34 19.54 46.57
C VAL A 665 37.21 18.45 47.20
N LYS A 666 36.93 17.18 46.92
CA LYS A 666 37.70 16.04 47.44
C LYS A 666 39.13 16.04 46.88
N PHE A 667 39.27 16.17 45.56
CA PHE A 667 40.53 15.98 44.82
C PHE A 667 41.32 17.27 44.53
N THR A 668 40.80 18.42 44.95
CA THR A 668 41.53 19.70 44.92
C THR A 668 42.18 19.95 46.28
N ASN A 669 43.46 20.36 46.26
CA ASN A 669 44.22 20.66 47.47
C ASN A 669 44.34 22.17 47.71
N GLU A 670 44.64 22.95 46.66
CA GLU A 670 44.84 24.40 46.71
C GLU A 670 44.33 25.05 45.41
N CYS A 671 44.08 26.38 45.45
CA CYS A 671 43.52 27.23 44.39
C CYS A 671 41.98 27.27 44.31
N GLU A 672 41.38 26.94 43.16
CA GLU A 672 40.00 27.32 42.84
C GLU A 672 39.22 26.22 42.14
N ILE A 673 37.90 26.27 42.30
CA ILE A 673 36.93 25.45 41.58
C ILE A 673 35.97 26.43 40.88
N VAL A 674 35.84 26.32 39.57
CA VAL A 674 34.98 27.20 38.76
C VAL A 674 33.79 26.42 38.23
N LEU A 675 32.59 26.78 38.68
CA LEU A 675 31.30 26.28 38.20
C LEU A 675 30.71 27.28 37.20
N THR A 676 30.59 26.89 35.93
CA THR A 676 29.95 27.69 34.88
C THR A 676 28.59 27.11 34.50
N ILE A 677 27.57 27.97 34.42
CA ILE A 677 26.20 27.62 34.04
C ILE A 677 25.77 28.51 32.87
N SER A 678 25.38 27.92 31.75
CA SER A 678 24.96 28.62 30.53
C SER A 678 23.94 27.82 29.72
N MET A 679 23.32 28.44 28.72
CA MET A 679 22.54 27.72 27.70
C MET A 679 23.44 27.35 26.52
N GLN A 680 23.28 26.15 25.96
CA GLN A 680 24.01 25.76 24.76
C GLN A 680 23.45 26.52 23.55
N PRO A 681 24.30 27.19 22.73
CA PRO A 681 23.85 27.86 21.51
C PRO A 681 23.20 26.85 20.56
N ARG A 682 22.06 27.21 19.95
CA ARG A 682 21.45 26.38 18.89
C ARG A 682 22.42 26.28 17.72
N GLU A 683 22.91 25.07 17.45
CA GLU A 683 23.29 24.72 16.08
C GLU A 683 21.99 24.73 15.27
N VAL A 684 21.92 25.60 14.27
CA VAL A 684 20.86 25.58 13.27
C VAL A 684 21.10 24.32 12.44
N ILE A 685 20.53 23.20 12.90
CA ILE A 685 20.40 22.01 12.08
C ILE A 685 19.03 22.14 11.41
N GLU A 686 19.04 22.38 10.10
CA GLU A 686 17.86 22.25 9.25
C GLU A 686 17.40 20.79 9.34
N GLU A 687 16.37 20.52 10.15
CA GLU A 687 15.67 19.23 10.12
C GLU A 687 14.84 19.17 8.83
N ASN A 688 15.40 18.55 7.81
CA ASN A 688 14.61 17.93 6.75
C ASN A 688 14.01 16.62 7.31
N ASN A 689 12.71 16.43 7.03
CA ASN A 689 11.86 15.25 7.28
C ASN A 689 11.14 15.32 8.64
N GLU A 690 9.82 15.14 8.78
CA GLU A 690 8.85 14.46 7.92
C GLU A 690 7.42 14.86 8.31
N GLU A 691 6.51 14.71 7.36
CA GLU A 691 5.07 14.83 7.51
C GLU A 691 4.54 13.91 8.63
N ASN A 692 4.08 14.49 9.73
CA ASN A 692 3.00 13.96 10.59
C ASN A 692 2.63 15.01 11.64
N SER A 693 1.90 16.05 11.20
CA SER A 693 1.28 17.01 12.11
C SER A 693 -0.14 16.55 12.46
N SER A 694 -0.28 15.78 13.55
CA SER A 694 -1.44 15.93 14.42
C SER A 694 -1.14 17.03 15.44
N TYR A 695 -2.16 17.84 15.75
CA TYR A 695 -2.10 18.97 16.67
C TYR A 695 -1.54 18.57 18.05
N ASP A 696 -0.24 18.76 18.27
CA ASP A 696 0.34 18.90 19.60
C ASP A 696 1.39 20.01 19.56
N GLN A 697 1.28 20.95 20.51
CA GLN A 697 2.15 22.11 20.63
C GLN A 697 3.60 21.62 20.72
N VAL A 698 4.46 22.01 19.77
CA VAL A 698 5.90 21.67 19.77
C VAL A 698 6.54 22.22 21.04
N VAL A 699 6.71 21.36 22.04
CA VAL A 699 7.40 21.66 23.29
C VAL A 699 8.89 21.87 22.99
N LYS A 700 9.34 23.13 22.96
CA LYS A 700 10.74 23.47 22.72
C LYS A 700 11.60 23.04 23.92
N LYS A 701 12.35 21.95 23.76
CA LYS A 701 13.41 21.54 24.70
C LYS A 701 14.72 22.26 24.32
N GLU A 702 15.35 22.91 25.30
CA GLU A 702 16.67 23.53 25.15
C GLU A 702 17.68 22.84 26.07
N LYS A 703 18.97 23.05 25.82
CA LYS A 703 20.07 22.37 26.54
C LYS A 703 20.77 23.36 27.48
N LEU A 704 20.66 23.11 28.78
CA LEU A 704 21.48 23.75 29.81
C LEU A 704 22.87 23.13 29.81
N LEU A 705 23.93 23.92 29.73
CA LEU A 705 25.31 23.49 29.85
C LEU A 705 25.84 23.83 31.25
N ILE A 706 26.35 22.83 31.96
CA ILE A 706 27.02 22.99 33.25
C ILE A 706 28.44 22.48 33.12
N GLN A 707 29.40 23.32 33.51
CA GLN A 707 30.83 23.00 33.48
C GLN A 707 31.43 23.22 34.85
N LEU A 708 32.21 22.26 35.32
CA LEU A 708 32.93 22.32 36.58
C LEU A 708 34.41 22.07 36.32
N SER A 709 35.22 23.10 36.53
CA SER A 709 36.68 23.04 36.40
C SER A 709 37.30 23.09 37.79
N ASP A 710 38.20 22.15 38.08
CA ASP A 710 39.01 22.14 39.28
C ASP A 710 40.51 22.19 38.95
N THR A 711 41.32 22.67 39.90
CA THR A 711 42.78 22.71 39.83
C THR A 711 43.44 21.55 40.58
N GLY A 712 42.73 20.43 40.72
CA GLY A 712 43.16 19.29 41.54
C GLY A 712 44.24 18.42 40.91
N ILE A 713 44.37 17.19 41.43
CA ILE A 713 45.40 16.23 41.01
C ILE A 713 45.29 15.78 39.54
N GLY A 714 44.16 16.06 38.87
CA GLY A 714 43.88 15.55 37.53
C GLY A 714 43.67 14.03 37.49
N ILE A 715 43.32 13.52 36.31
CA ILE A 715 42.92 12.13 36.10
C ILE A 715 43.87 11.48 35.10
N ASN A 716 44.33 10.26 35.37
CA ASN A 716 45.15 9.48 34.45
C ASN A 716 44.36 9.20 33.15
N PRO A 717 44.90 9.49 31.95
CA PRO A 717 44.22 9.24 30.68
C PRO A 717 43.72 7.80 30.46
N GLU A 718 44.44 6.80 30.97
CA GLU A 718 43.99 5.41 30.90
C GLU A 718 42.78 5.16 31.82
N TYR A 719 42.75 5.80 32.99
CA TYR A 719 41.61 5.69 33.89
C TYR A 719 40.37 6.43 33.35
N ILE A 720 40.51 7.52 32.59
CA ILE A 720 39.37 8.24 31.99
C ILE A 720 38.49 7.31 31.14
N LYS A 721 39.07 6.33 30.44
CA LYS A 721 38.33 5.35 29.62
C LYS A 721 37.33 4.54 30.43
N HIS A 722 37.69 4.22 31.68
CA HIS A 722 36.92 3.38 32.59
C HIS A 722 36.32 4.16 33.77
N ALA A 723 36.53 5.47 33.87
CA ALA A 723 36.05 6.31 34.97
C ALA A 723 34.52 6.40 35.05
N TRP A 724 33.83 6.03 33.96
CA TRP A 724 32.38 6.00 33.87
C TRP A 724 31.76 4.65 34.25
N GLU A 725 32.58 3.62 34.47
CA GLU A 725 32.13 2.29 34.86
C GLU A 725 31.80 2.24 36.37
N SER A 726 30.79 1.47 36.75
CA SER A 726 30.41 1.30 38.16
C SER A 726 31.54 0.62 38.95
N PHE A 727 31.81 1.11 40.15
CA PHE A 727 32.86 0.64 41.07
C PHE A 727 34.30 0.87 40.59
N SER A 728 34.49 1.67 39.55
CA SER A 728 35.80 2.03 39.03
C SER A 728 36.50 3.06 39.94
N GLN A 729 37.70 2.76 40.41
CA GLN A 729 38.54 3.65 41.23
C GLN A 729 39.93 3.83 40.61
N GLY A 730 40.48 5.05 40.67
CA GLY A 730 41.82 5.36 40.15
C GLY A 730 42.95 4.74 40.99
N ASP A 731 44.14 4.70 40.43
CA ASP A 731 45.33 4.04 41.00
C ASP A 731 45.67 4.56 42.42
N MET A 732 45.60 3.68 43.44
CA MET A 732 45.61 4.04 44.87
C MET A 732 46.95 4.57 45.41
N SER A 733 48.00 4.61 44.59
CA SER A 733 49.37 4.95 45.01
C SER A 733 49.58 6.45 45.29
N MET A 734 48.77 7.33 44.70
CA MET A 734 48.87 8.79 44.86
C MET A 734 47.77 9.40 45.74
N THR A 735 46.69 8.67 46.00
CA THR A 735 45.59 9.06 46.89
C THR A 735 45.83 8.54 48.31
N LYS A 736 46.70 9.18 49.09
CA LYS A 736 46.80 8.89 50.53
C LYS A 736 45.42 9.10 51.19
N LYS A 737 44.78 7.99 51.62
CA LYS A 737 43.59 7.92 52.51
C LYS A 737 42.36 8.74 52.07
N GLN A 738 41.76 8.49 50.91
CA GLN A 738 40.47 9.12 50.56
C GLN A 738 39.46 8.18 49.90
N ASP A 739 38.62 7.55 50.73
CA ASP A 739 37.59 6.56 50.37
C ASP A 739 36.44 7.12 49.53
N GLY A 740 35.93 6.33 48.57
CA GLY A 740 34.68 6.59 47.86
C GLY A 740 34.29 5.41 46.96
N ALA A 741 33.02 4.99 46.95
CA ALA A 741 32.57 3.72 46.36
C ALA A 741 32.71 3.56 44.82
N GLY A 742 33.21 4.57 44.09
CA GLY A 742 33.36 4.51 42.63
C GLY A 742 32.03 4.54 41.85
N LEU A 743 30.93 4.98 42.49
CA LEU A 743 29.59 5.00 41.89
C LEU A 743 29.17 6.38 41.36
N GLY A 744 29.77 7.47 41.87
CA GLY A 744 29.28 8.82 41.61
C GLY A 744 29.29 9.22 40.13
N LEU A 745 30.37 8.92 39.41
CA LEU A 745 30.51 9.26 37.99
C LEU A 745 29.61 8.42 37.08
N SER A 746 29.43 7.13 37.37
CA SER A 746 28.53 6.26 36.61
C SER A 746 27.06 6.66 36.81
N ILE A 747 26.69 7.08 38.03
CA ILE A 747 25.36 7.66 38.31
C ILE A 747 25.18 8.98 37.53
N CYS A 748 26.18 9.87 37.53
CA CYS A 748 26.10 11.12 36.77
C CYS A 748 25.87 10.88 35.28
N LYS A 749 26.66 9.98 34.67
CA LYS A 749 26.53 9.66 33.24
C LYS A 749 25.14 9.15 32.90
N ASN A 750 24.65 8.17 33.65
CA ASN A 750 23.32 7.60 33.40
C ASN A 750 22.20 8.63 33.61
N LEU A 751 22.24 9.45 34.67
CA LEU A 751 21.21 10.47 34.90
C LEU A 751 21.17 11.52 33.78
N VAL A 752 22.35 11.94 33.31
CA VAL A 752 22.48 12.86 32.18
C VAL A 752 21.96 12.22 30.89
N GLU A 753 22.29 10.96 30.62
CA GLU A 753 21.83 10.23 29.43
C GLU A 753 20.31 9.96 29.45
N ILE A 754 19.74 9.60 30.61
CA ILE A 754 18.28 9.44 30.78
C ILE A 754 17.54 10.76 30.54
N ASN A 755 18.14 11.89 30.92
CA ASN A 755 17.61 13.21 30.60
C ASN A 755 17.78 13.58 29.12
N GLY A 756 18.55 12.81 28.34
CA GLY A 756 18.86 13.05 26.92
C GLY A 756 20.02 14.02 26.70
N GLY A 757 20.84 14.23 27.73
CA GLY A 757 22.05 15.05 27.71
C GLY A 757 23.32 14.25 27.40
N LYS A 758 24.47 14.92 27.47
CA LYS A 758 25.81 14.31 27.32
C LYS A 758 26.73 14.83 28.41
N ILE A 759 27.54 13.95 29.01
CA ILE A 759 28.59 14.31 29.97
C ILE A 759 29.97 13.99 29.38
N LYS A 760 30.97 14.83 29.68
CA LYS A 760 32.36 14.70 29.22
C LYS A 760 33.32 15.13 30.33
N VAL A 761 34.55 14.64 30.25
CA VAL A 761 35.66 15.06 31.12
C VAL A 761 36.90 15.34 30.28
N GLU A 762 37.55 16.46 30.56
CA GLU A 762 38.86 16.85 30.03
C GLU A 762 39.78 17.00 31.24
N SER A 763 40.86 16.23 31.32
CA SER A 763 41.72 16.24 32.51
C SER A 763 43.19 15.99 32.16
N GLN A 764 44.08 16.63 32.91
CA GLN A 764 45.52 16.43 32.81
C GLN A 764 46.10 16.24 34.21
N LEU A 765 46.88 15.16 34.39
CA LEU A 765 47.52 14.85 35.66
C LEU A 765 48.35 16.04 36.17
N GLY A 766 48.11 16.43 37.43
CA GLY A 766 48.73 17.58 38.11
C GLY A 766 48.20 18.96 37.72
N LYS A 767 47.25 19.07 36.77
CA LYS A 767 46.67 20.37 36.34
C LYS A 767 45.17 20.50 36.59
N GLY A 768 44.52 19.47 37.13
CA GLY A 768 43.10 19.46 37.41
C GLY A 768 42.23 18.87 36.31
N SER A 769 40.92 19.00 36.48
CA SER A 769 39.90 18.38 35.63
C SER A 769 38.76 19.34 35.30
N LYS A 770 38.21 19.21 34.09
CA LYS A 770 37.02 19.90 33.64
C LYS A 770 35.93 18.90 33.27
N PHE A 771 34.90 18.82 34.09
CA PHE A 771 33.68 18.07 33.81
C PHE A 771 32.67 18.98 33.13
N SER A 772 32.05 18.54 32.03
CA SER A 772 31.01 19.30 31.33
C SER A 772 29.83 18.39 31.04
N PHE A 773 28.61 18.82 31.35
CA PHE A 773 27.41 18.10 30.96
C PHE A 773 26.30 19.00 30.44
N THR A 774 25.51 18.48 29.49
CA THR A 774 24.29 19.13 29.02
C THR A 774 23.06 18.51 29.69
N TRP A 775 22.07 19.32 30.02
CA TRP A 775 20.82 18.89 30.63
C TRP A 775 19.63 19.50 29.88
N ASN A 776 18.75 18.66 29.36
CA ASN A 776 17.55 19.09 28.64
C ASN A 776 16.54 19.69 29.62
N VAL A 777 16.11 20.91 29.29
CA VAL A 777 15.10 21.67 30.02
C VAL A 777 14.01 22.14 29.06
N GLU A 778 12.77 22.09 29.50
CA GLU A 778 11.64 22.68 28.78
C GLU A 778 11.48 24.15 29.21
N LEU A 779 11.48 25.05 28.23
CA LEU A 779 11.20 26.46 28.47
C LEU A 779 9.69 26.69 28.58
N LEU A 780 9.29 27.49 29.56
CA LEU A 780 7.90 27.92 29.65
C LEU A 780 7.59 28.89 28.49
N PRO A 781 6.43 28.76 27.82
CA PRO A 781 6.05 29.66 26.74
C PRO A 781 5.97 31.10 27.27
N LYS A 782 6.67 32.03 26.60
CA LYS A 782 6.45 33.46 26.81
C LYS A 782 4.98 33.74 26.48
N ILE A 783 4.18 34.13 27.48
CA ILE A 783 2.83 34.62 27.23
C ILE A 783 2.98 35.97 26.53
N SER A 784 2.92 35.96 25.21
CA SER A 784 2.72 37.15 24.39
C SER A 784 1.27 37.58 24.56
N LEU A 785 0.95 38.36 25.59
CA LEU A 785 -0.33 39.06 25.66
C LEU A 785 -0.30 40.20 24.64
N SER A 786 -0.72 39.91 23.42
CA SER A 786 -1.10 40.91 22.43
C SER A 786 -2.45 41.51 22.82
N MET A 787 -2.42 42.45 23.77
CA MET A 787 -3.46 43.48 23.90
C MET A 787 -2.78 44.80 24.26
N GLU A 788 -2.59 45.64 23.25
CA GLU A 788 -2.42 47.07 23.41
C GLU A 788 -3.64 47.63 24.14
N THR A 789 -3.51 47.80 25.46
CA THR A 789 -4.27 48.82 26.18
C THR A 789 -3.33 49.48 27.16
N GLN A 790 -3.24 50.80 27.03
CA GLN A 790 -2.44 51.75 27.79
C GLN A 790 -2.41 51.45 29.30
N PHE A 791 -1.45 50.64 29.77
CA PHE A 791 -1.03 50.59 31.16
C PHE A 791 0.48 50.28 31.23
N ASN A 792 1.23 51.26 31.75
CA ASN A 792 2.64 51.26 32.16
C ASN A 792 3.47 49.99 31.86
N ASN A 793 4.30 50.13 30.83
CA ASN A 793 5.19 49.12 30.23
C ASN A 793 6.45 48.77 31.07
N THR A 794 6.31 48.49 32.38
CA THR A 794 7.47 48.13 33.23
C THR A 794 7.31 46.91 34.14
N GLN A 795 6.12 46.30 34.27
CA GLN A 795 5.93 45.22 35.27
C GLN A 795 5.95 43.77 34.74
N PHE A 796 5.63 43.50 33.47
CA PHE A 796 5.46 42.11 33.01
C PHE A 796 6.73 41.40 32.49
N ASN A 797 7.75 42.14 32.02
CA ASN A 797 9.01 41.52 31.55
C ASN A 797 9.90 40.99 32.71
N ASN A 798 9.57 41.27 33.96
CA ASN A 798 10.37 40.88 35.13
C ASN A 798 10.13 39.43 35.60
N GLN A 799 9.20 38.69 35.02
CA GLN A 799 8.82 37.36 35.52
C GLN A 799 9.61 36.19 34.90
N THR A 800 10.22 36.37 33.71
CA THR A 800 10.84 35.25 32.97
C THR A 800 12.38 35.24 32.98
N SER A 801 13.02 36.34 33.38
CA SER A 801 14.48 36.48 33.42
C SER A 801 14.96 36.97 34.78
N TYR A 802 16.24 36.72 35.04
CA TYR A 802 16.95 37.23 36.21
C TYR A 802 17.26 38.72 36.03
N VAL A 803 16.57 39.58 36.78
CA VAL A 803 16.60 41.03 36.63
C VAL A 803 17.04 41.68 37.94
N LEU A 804 18.12 42.47 37.90
CA LEU A 804 18.54 43.32 39.02
C LEU A 804 17.53 44.47 39.27
N PRO A 805 17.39 44.97 40.52
CA PRO A 805 16.58 46.14 40.83
C PRO A 805 16.91 47.35 39.93
N HIS A 806 15.89 48.09 39.50
CA HIS A 806 16.04 49.20 38.53
C HIS A 806 16.93 50.34 39.06
N THR A 807 16.86 50.59 40.36
CA THR A 807 17.75 51.43 41.17
C THR A 807 19.22 51.07 41.01
N ILE A 808 19.56 49.78 41.08
CA ILE A 808 20.94 49.27 40.93
C ILE A 808 21.42 49.37 39.47
N ARG A 809 20.54 49.15 38.49
CA ARG A 809 20.91 49.21 37.07
C ARG A 809 21.45 50.58 36.63
N LYS A 810 21.05 51.66 37.30
CA LYS A 810 21.50 53.03 37.03
C LYS A 810 22.74 53.43 37.84
N LYS A 811 23.30 52.51 38.63
CA LYS A 811 24.49 52.76 39.43
C LYS A 811 25.75 52.50 38.62
N ARG A 812 26.84 53.14 39.03
CA ARG A 812 28.17 52.89 38.49
C ARG A 812 28.95 52.07 39.50
N ILE A 813 29.49 50.93 39.07
CA ILE A 813 30.11 49.96 39.96
C ILE A 813 31.59 49.82 39.62
N LEU A 814 32.43 49.83 40.65
CA LEU A 814 33.86 49.52 40.56
C LEU A 814 34.12 48.19 41.24
N ILE A 815 34.87 47.29 40.59
CA ILE A 815 35.26 45.99 41.17
C ILE A 815 36.76 45.90 41.23
N ILE A 816 37.31 45.72 42.44
CA ILE A 816 38.73 45.51 42.66
C ILE A 816 38.91 44.20 43.43
N HIS A 817 39.49 43.21 42.76
CA HIS A 817 39.75 41.89 43.32
C HIS A 817 40.92 41.26 42.57
N SER A 818 41.82 40.51 43.22
CA SER A 818 43.00 39.96 42.53
C SER A 818 42.66 38.76 41.64
N ALA A 819 41.70 37.92 42.05
CA ALA A 819 41.27 36.75 41.27
C ALA A 819 40.42 37.14 40.04
N GLU A 820 40.91 36.80 38.84
CA GLU A 820 40.28 37.11 37.56
C GLU A 820 38.92 36.43 37.38
N ASN A 821 38.83 35.14 37.70
CA ASN A 821 37.60 34.38 37.54
C ASN A 821 36.46 34.91 38.42
N LEU A 822 36.78 35.41 39.62
CA LEU A 822 35.78 36.03 40.48
C LEU A 822 35.34 37.41 39.94
N ARG A 823 36.27 38.22 39.43
CA ARG A 823 35.92 39.49 38.76
C ARG A 823 34.98 39.24 37.58
N ASN A 824 35.30 38.26 36.73
CA ASN A 824 34.50 37.91 35.57
C ASN A 824 33.10 37.38 35.96
N SER A 825 33.02 36.60 37.04
CA SER A 825 31.74 36.13 37.60
C SER A 825 30.85 37.29 38.06
N ILE A 826 31.38 38.21 38.88
CA ILE A 826 30.61 39.38 39.35
C ILE A 826 30.22 40.27 38.16
N LEU A 827 31.14 40.49 37.20
CA LEU A 827 30.87 41.25 35.98
C LEU A 827 29.71 40.64 35.18
N ASN A 828 29.69 39.30 35.02
CA ASN A 828 28.60 38.60 34.35
C ASN A 828 27.26 38.81 35.06
N TYR A 829 27.25 38.93 36.39
CA TYR A 829 26.05 39.23 37.15
C TYR A 829 25.57 40.68 36.99
N LEU A 830 26.47 41.61 36.67
CA LEU A 830 26.20 43.04 36.58
C LEU A 830 26.11 43.57 35.14
N LYS A 831 26.01 42.71 34.12
CA LYS A 831 25.90 43.13 32.71
C LYS A 831 24.77 44.13 32.41
N SER A 832 23.67 44.06 33.17
CA SER A 832 22.53 44.99 33.01
C SER A 832 22.70 46.34 33.72
N VAL A 833 23.85 46.57 34.36
CA VAL A 833 24.20 47.83 35.03
C VAL A 833 24.87 48.79 34.04
N GLU A 834 24.54 50.08 34.13
CA GLU A 834 24.95 51.13 33.20
C GLU A 834 26.46 51.20 32.97
N LYS A 835 27.26 51.08 34.05
CA LYS A 835 28.72 51.08 33.94
C LYS A 835 29.36 50.24 35.05
N VAL A 836 30.19 49.28 34.66
CA VAL A 836 31.00 48.46 35.57
C VAL A 836 32.46 48.50 35.10
N ASP A 837 33.35 48.99 35.95
CA ASP A 837 34.80 48.99 35.70
C ASP A 837 35.47 47.98 36.64
N THR A 838 36.42 47.20 36.14
CA THR A 838 37.05 46.10 36.90
C THR A 838 38.57 46.16 36.86
N PHE A 839 39.22 46.03 38.01
CA PHE A 839 40.68 46.07 38.13
C PHE A 839 41.21 44.98 39.06
N ASP A 840 42.45 44.56 38.82
CA ASP A 840 43.21 43.58 39.62
C ASP A 840 43.99 44.22 40.79
N ALA A 841 44.17 45.54 40.78
CA ALA A 841 44.96 46.29 41.76
C ALA A 841 44.32 47.64 42.13
N PHE A 842 44.55 48.08 43.37
CA PHE A 842 44.01 49.33 43.91
C PHE A 842 44.46 50.58 43.13
N GLU A 843 45.75 50.66 42.77
CA GLU A 843 46.32 51.81 42.03
C GLU A 843 45.61 52.06 40.68
N LYS A 844 45.27 50.98 39.95
CA LYS A 844 44.55 51.09 38.68
C LYS A 844 43.11 51.59 38.91
N GLY A 845 42.49 51.17 40.02
CA GLY A 845 41.20 51.66 40.45
C GLY A 845 41.21 53.16 40.74
N ILE A 846 42.17 53.65 41.54
CA ILE A 846 42.34 55.08 41.83
C ILE A 846 42.58 55.89 40.55
N LYS A 847 43.49 55.44 39.68
CA LYS A 847 43.75 56.13 38.42
C LYS A 847 42.50 56.25 37.54
N ALA A 848 41.64 55.22 37.53
CA ALA A 848 40.37 55.26 36.80
C ALA A 848 39.38 56.27 37.42
N VAL A 849 39.37 56.41 38.75
CA VAL A 849 38.59 57.42 39.49
C VAL A 849 39.09 58.84 39.14
N GLU A 850 40.40 59.08 39.19
CA GLU A 850 41.03 60.37 38.87
C GLU A 850 40.78 60.79 37.42
N THR A 851 41.05 59.90 36.46
CA THR A 851 40.84 60.17 35.03
C THR A 851 39.39 60.58 34.74
N TYR A 852 38.44 59.94 35.42
CA TYR A 852 37.02 60.25 35.22
C TYR A 852 36.63 61.61 35.83
N LYS A 853 37.20 61.94 37.00
CA LYS A 853 37.02 63.24 37.65
C LYS A 853 37.53 64.38 36.76
N GLU A 854 38.71 64.22 36.16
CA GLU A 854 39.30 65.18 35.23
C GLU A 854 38.46 65.39 33.95
N LEU A 855 37.88 64.33 33.41
CA LEU A 855 37.14 64.38 32.14
C LEU A 855 35.70 64.91 32.26
N TYR A 856 35.02 64.71 33.39
CA TYR A 856 33.57 64.89 33.48
C TYR A 856 33.07 65.72 34.67
N ASP A 857 33.96 66.19 35.57
CA ASP A 857 33.63 67.01 36.75
C ASP A 857 32.47 66.42 37.62
N LYS A 858 32.39 65.09 37.67
CA LYS A 858 31.37 64.32 38.41
C LYS A 858 32.02 63.31 39.35
N PHE A 859 31.41 63.12 40.52
CA PHE A 859 31.82 62.10 41.50
C PHE A 859 31.56 60.68 41.00
N THR A 860 32.48 59.80 41.37
CA THR A 860 32.84 58.56 40.71
C THR A 860 32.37 57.34 41.49
N TYR A 861 31.61 56.47 40.83
CA TYR A 861 31.06 55.20 41.32
C TYR A 861 30.12 55.33 42.53
N ASP A 862 29.02 54.59 42.48
CA ASP A 862 28.05 54.50 43.57
C ASP A 862 28.35 53.30 44.49
N ILE A 863 28.92 52.23 43.92
CA ILE A 863 29.20 50.97 44.63
C ILE A 863 30.61 50.51 44.28
N VAL A 864 31.40 50.12 45.29
CA VAL A 864 32.76 49.60 45.10
C VAL A 864 32.88 48.23 45.76
N PHE A 865 33.17 47.20 44.96
CA PHE A 865 33.53 45.87 45.45
C PHE A 865 35.03 45.81 45.71
N ILE A 866 35.42 45.38 46.91
CA ILE A 866 36.83 45.26 47.33
C ILE A 866 37.10 43.84 47.84
N GLY A 867 38.06 43.14 47.24
CA GLY A 867 38.57 41.88 47.76
C GLY A 867 39.37 42.06 49.04
N LEU A 868 38.99 41.33 50.10
CA LEU A 868 39.74 41.31 51.36
C LEU A 868 40.59 40.03 51.49
N TYR A 869 41.88 40.23 51.75
CA TYR A 869 42.88 39.20 52.02
C TYR A 869 43.60 39.52 53.33
N GLU A 870 44.22 38.52 53.96
CA GLU A 870 44.94 38.72 55.23
C GLU A 870 46.05 39.77 55.15
N ASN A 871 46.67 39.92 53.98
CA ASN A 871 47.84 40.77 53.76
C ASN A 871 47.51 42.16 53.16
N ASN A 872 46.26 42.47 52.82
CA ASN A 872 45.92 43.74 52.15
C ASN A 872 45.15 44.74 53.02
N LYS A 873 45.18 44.57 54.36
CA LYS A 873 44.47 45.43 55.32
C LYS A 873 44.85 46.92 55.17
N GLU A 874 46.15 47.23 55.21
CA GLU A 874 46.63 48.61 55.15
C GLU A 874 46.36 49.25 53.79
N GLU A 875 46.63 48.53 52.70
CA GLU A 875 46.32 48.97 51.33
C GLU A 875 44.83 49.26 51.16
N THR A 876 43.95 48.41 51.70
CA THR A 876 42.49 48.60 51.65
C THR A 876 42.08 49.86 52.41
N ILE A 877 42.64 50.09 53.61
CA ILE A 877 42.36 51.30 54.40
C ILE A 877 42.77 52.56 53.63
N ASN A 878 43.99 52.57 53.08
CA ASN A 878 44.51 53.71 52.32
C ASN A 878 43.66 53.98 51.09
N PHE A 879 43.33 52.94 50.34
CA PHE A 879 42.47 53.02 49.17
C PHE A 879 41.08 53.60 49.49
N ILE A 880 40.45 53.17 50.59
CA ILE A 880 39.14 53.70 51.01
C ILE A 880 39.24 55.17 51.42
N LEU A 881 40.30 55.57 52.14
CA LEU A 881 40.53 56.96 52.53
C LEU A 881 40.72 57.85 51.30
N GLU A 882 41.56 57.43 50.36
CA GLU A 882 41.83 58.14 49.10
C GLU A 882 40.57 58.25 48.23
N LEU A 883 39.79 57.16 48.11
CA LEU A 883 38.48 57.19 47.46
C LEU A 883 37.55 58.23 48.11
N LYS A 884 37.45 58.26 49.44
CA LYS A 884 36.56 59.18 50.16
C LYS A 884 37.02 60.64 50.05
N GLU A 885 38.32 60.91 49.95
CA GLU A 885 38.85 62.26 49.69
C GLU A 885 38.54 62.76 48.27
N LEU A 886 38.56 61.85 47.29
CA LEU A 886 38.27 62.18 45.90
C LEU A 886 36.77 62.47 45.64
N LEU A 887 35.88 62.11 46.58
CA LEU A 887 34.42 62.21 46.47
C LEU A 887 33.83 63.33 47.35
N ILE A 888 33.17 64.34 46.75
CA ILE A 888 32.56 65.47 47.50
C ILE A 888 31.34 65.03 48.34
N ASP A 889 30.67 63.93 48.00
CA ASP A 889 29.47 63.44 48.68
C ASP A 889 29.68 62.01 49.22
N SER A 890 30.68 61.86 50.09
CA SER A 890 31.18 60.59 50.63
C SER A 890 30.16 59.75 51.42
N ASN A 891 28.97 60.31 51.71
CA ASN A 891 27.89 59.63 52.41
C ASN A 891 27.04 58.71 51.50
N ASN A 892 27.13 58.83 50.17
CA ASN A 892 26.35 58.02 49.22
C ASN A 892 27.15 56.86 48.58
N LEU A 893 28.43 56.70 48.92
CA LEU A 893 29.27 55.61 48.44
C LEU A 893 29.04 54.34 49.25
N ALA A 894 28.66 53.25 48.59
CA ALA A 894 28.56 51.96 49.23
C ALA A 894 29.77 51.06 48.92
N ILE A 895 30.40 50.53 49.96
CA ILE A 895 31.58 49.66 49.81
C ILE A 895 31.17 48.23 50.17
N ILE A 896 31.37 47.28 49.25
CA ILE A 896 31.06 45.87 49.47
C ILE A 896 32.37 45.09 49.53
N PHE A 897 32.71 44.58 50.71
CA PHE A 897 33.84 43.69 50.88
C PHE A 897 33.49 42.29 50.38
N VAL A 898 34.28 41.78 49.45
CA VAL A 898 34.24 40.40 48.97
C VAL A 898 35.19 39.59 49.83
N VAL A 899 34.63 38.67 50.62
CA VAL A 899 35.37 37.99 51.69
C VAL A 899 35.33 36.49 51.49
N PHE A 900 36.51 35.88 51.42
CA PHE A 900 36.64 34.44 51.58
C PHE A 900 36.36 34.05 53.04
N PRO A 901 35.45 33.10 53.33
CA PRO A 901 34.96 32.84 54.68
C PRO A 901 35.95 32.03 55.55
N SER A 902 37.16 32.57 55.77
CA SER A 902 38.10 32.09 56.79
C SER A 902 37.92 32.87 58.10
N HIS A 903 38.30 32.27 59.23
CA HIS A 903 38.14 32.89 60.55
C HIS A 903 38.83 34.27 60.63
N GLU A 904 40.06 34.36 60.13
CA GLU A 904 40.86 35.59 60.14
C GLU A 904 40.26 36.69 59.25
N ARG A 905 39.79 36.33 58.05
CA ARG A 905 39.21 37.29 57.11
C ARG A 905 37.83 37.79 57.53
N ILE A 906 37.05 36.97 58.25
CA ILE A 906 35.77 37.39 58.85
C ILE A 906 36.02 38.44 59.93
N ILE A 907 37.04 38.25 60.78
CA ILE A 907 37.41 39.23 61.81
C ILE A 907 37.86 40.54 61.15
N LEU A 908 38.75 40.45 60.16
CA LEU A 908 39.22 41.60 59.39
C LEU A 908 38.08 42.40 58.76
N ALA A 909 37.11 41.73 58.15
CA ALA A 909 35.95 42.36 57.56
C ALA A 909 35.11 43.13 58.60
N ARG A 910 34.90 42.54 59.79
CA ARG A 910 34.18 43.21 60.89
C ARG A 910 34.92 44.45 61.38
N GLU A 911 36.23 44.37 61.59
CA GLU A 911 37.05 45.51 62.01
C GLU A 911 36.97 46.68 61.01
N LEU A 912 36.99 46.38 59.71
CA LEU A 912 36.88 47.40 58.66
C LEU A 912 35.47 48.00 58.58
N MET A 913 34.43 47.19 58.79
CA MET A 913 33.05 47.67 58.84
C MET A 913 32.78 48.58 60.04
N GLU A 914 33.40 48.34 61.19
CA GLU A 914 33.31 49.24 62.35
C GLU A 914 34.02 50.57 62.10
N LYS A 915 35.08 50.57 61.28
CA LYS A 915 35.90 51.75 60.98
C LYS A 915 35.26 52.68 59.95
N PHE A 916 34.49 52.17 59.00
CA PHE A 916 33.94 52.96 57.89
C PHE A 916 32.42 52.81 57.78
N LEU A 917 31.69 53.92 57.81
CA LEU A 917 30.25 53.94 57.50
C LEU A 917 30.02 53.66 56.00
N GLY A 918 28.87 53.03 55.69
CA GLY A 918 28.46 52.68 54.32
C GLY A 918 29.08 51.39 53.76
N THR A 919 29.66 50.54 54.62
CA THR A 919 30.29 49.27 54.22
C THR A 919 29.38 48.06 54.44
N PHE A 920 29.50 47.08 53.56
CA PHE A 920 28.79 45.81 53.57
C PHE A 920 29.75 44.65 53.27
N VAL A 921 29.33 43.40 53.51
CA VAL A 921 30.15 42.21 53.27
C VAL A 921 29.35 41.16 52.49
N VAL A 922 30.00 40.55 51.50
CA VAL A 922 29.49 39.37 50.78
C VAL A 922 30.54 38.27 50.84
N TYR A 923 30.12 37.08 51.30
CA TYR A 923 30.98 35.92 51.41
C TYR A 923 30.94 35.03 50.16
N THR A 924 32.11 34.59 49.68
CA THR A 924 32.23 33.62 48.57
C THR A 924 31.70 32.22 48.98
N PRO A 925 31.15 31.39 48.07
CA PRO A 925 30.90 31.65 46.65
C PRO A 925 29.84 32.75 46.44
N ILE A 926 30.06 33.65 45.48
CA ILE A 926 29.11 34.70 45.13
C ILE A 926 28.07 34.11 44.16
N THR A 927 26.80 34.13 44.57
CA THR A 927 25.65 33.77 43.73
C THR A 927 24.86 35.02 43.38
N LEU A 928 24.10 34.97 42.29
CA LEU A 928 23.18 36.05 41.93
C LEU A 928 22.20 36.37 43.07
N ASN A 929 21.62 35.36 43.71
CA ASN A 929 20.66 35.55 44.79
C ASN A 929 21.30 36.25 46.00
N LYS A 930 22.55 35.91 46.36
CA LYS A 930 23.30 36.66 47.38
C LYS A 930 23.47 38.13 47.02
N LEU A 931 23.82 38.44 45.77
CA LEU A 931 23.97 39.82 45.31
C LEU A 931 22.64 40.57 45.31
N ILE A 932 21.56 39.96 44.82
CA ILE A 932 20.22 40.57 44.86
C ILE A 932 19.81 40.87 46.31
N ASN A 933 19.97 39.90 47.21
CA ASN A 933 19.65 40.11 48.62
C ASN A 933 20.51 41.20 49.25
N GLN A 934 21.80 41.27 48.87
CA GLN A 934 22.69 42.33 49.33
C GLN A 934 22.22 43.71 48.85
N PHE A 935 21.89 43.86 47.57
CA PHE A 935 21.40 45.13 47.04
C PHE A 935 20.06 45.54 47.64
N MET A 936 19.13 44.60 47.84
CA MET A 936 17.88 44.88 48.53
C MET A 936 18.12 45.33 49.98
N TYR A 937 19.08 44.73 50.67
CA TYR A 937 19.47 45.14 52.02
C TYR A 937 20.05 46.57 52.04
N MET A 938 20.83 46.94 51.02
CA MET A 938 21.40 48.29 50.86
C MET A 938 20.37 49.35 50.46
N GLU A 939 19.22 48.97 49.89
CA GLU A 939 18.15 49.93 49.61
C GLU A 939 17.29 50.26 50.84
N ILE A 940 17.27 49.35 51.81
CA ILE A 940 16.48 49.48 53.04
C ILE A 940 17.24 50.26 54.11
N ASN A 941 18.57 50.18 54.13
CA ASN A 941 19.46 50.78 55.13
C ASN A 941 20.35 51.84 54.49
#